data_AF-W9IZY4-F1
#
_entry.id   AF-W9IZY4-F1
#
_cell.length_a   1.000
_cell.length_b   1.000
_cell.length_c   1.000
_cell.angle_alpha   90.00
_cell.angle_beta   90.00
_cell.angle_gamma   90.00
#
_symmetry.space_group_name_H-M   'P 1'
#
loop_
_entity.id
_entity.type
_entity.pdbx_description
1 polymer ?
#
loop_
_entity_poly.entity_id
_entity_poly.type
_entity_poly.pdbx_seq_one_letter_code
_entity_poly.pdbx_strand_id
1 'polypeptide(L)'
;MVLQNLYLSYKRDTKYLLYWMINVSNRLLRSTTDGETQSAGSVNTTGQSTVNGLISMSKLISQHKEPVPNVIYRLFGSIIQARSLVSTTFQELMGPDSDEELKRSNECHRHFINTLRSAFKILGGEEWEKTSAATSDDTEDVEQILFANKFQELSVDKEGASSDEDDNVGQPQSPVAARKVSRKPRGKGKKARKYKKPKKGKKQDTQDPATDEIPIESIRIIEDNGDVGLVTDYLLAVYSTVKEWADLRAYTQSLWREVAYEGLNSAVAGAVSNLTISMVKRTNAAIFVDFPGHDTYETIMNTITRGNMDRAQGKFRLALFALDPDGEQHSQKETAVDIKEQFLIHAYQDLRDFVLDFQANRTGKPTKAMQAKISKWDPNFNLERATNEERVNWRRCYTIKWLYDLVNVFSSIVVQRNTVRGEKHVYENVDWSASGPWSVHRVLFGLNEFAGDITSMAMKKPGTDITKMIYPHHVFQMQCIVDSFTVSRGWSLSALHGHMLEAPAKKGRARRDVDLFLDRQNKRVFAGYCQTVDLLKQILEKDGKMAQHKDFFEIIKIAQLDFVDFLGEHKYTTGLDTIPPSRFADHNPNGLQEYSPILCGVGLEEGLEIAYRIGMFLWERMPEPTLMIHLHNAVVQKGYLFRPVGLCATLEDLFKHTFFAQGRKPKSEFVDALLASVGQPGSRQAQAQRQAIRYRRRFAENVHQLFDLEINQINFQEELHAYHLSASGVEPRGHS
;
A
#
# COMPACT_ATOMS: atom_id res chain seq x y z
N MET A 1 -6.31 9.79 4.74
CA MET A 1 -7.36 9.25 5.63
C MET A 1 -7.59 7.80 5.21
N VAL A 2 -6.97 6.83 5.91
CA VAL A 2 -7.13 5.40 5.58
C VAL A 2 -8.40 4.93 6.29
N LEU A 3 -9.50 4.75 5.57
CA LEU A 3 -10.62 3.98 6.10
C LEU A 3 -10.13 2.55 6.30
N GLN A 4 -10.17 2.08 7.54
CA GLN A 4 -9.78 0.73 7.89
C GLN A 4 -10.81 -0.25 7.30
N ASN A 5 -10.36 -1.24 6.51
CA ASN A 5 -11.25 -2.22 5.86
C ASN A 5 -12.20 -2.88 6.88
N LEU A 6 -13.47 -3.04 6.51
CA LEU A 6 -14.53 -3.51 7.42
C LEU A 6 -14.25 -4.91 7.97
N TYR A 7 -13.82 -5.86 7.12
CA TYR A 7 -13.49 -7.22 7.56
C TYR A 7 -12.26 -7.22 8.48
N LEU A 8 -11.20 -6.48 8.14
CA LEU A 8 -10.01 -6.41 8.98
C LEU A 8 -10.31 -5.78 10.36
N SER A 9 -11.15 -4.74 10.38
CA SER A 9 -11.63 -4.11 11.62
C SER A 9 -12.47 -5.08 12.43
N TYR A 10 -13.42 -5.77 11.79
CA TYR A 10 -14.21 -6.82 12.42
C TYR A 10 -13.35 -7.93 13.04
N LYS A 11 -12.32 -8.42 12.34
CA LYS A 11 -11.40 -9.45 12.85
C LYS A 11 -10.58 -8.94 14.03
N ARG A 12 -10.05 -7.72 13.94
CA ARG A 12 -9.30 -7.09 15.03
C ARG A 12 -10.19 -6.93 16.26
N ASP A 13 -11.37 -6.34 16.09
CA ASP A 13 -12.29 -6.03 17.18
C ASP A 13 -12.79 -7.33 17.84
N THR A 14 -13.05 -8.37 17.04
CA THR A 14 -13.39 -9.71 17.53
C THR A 14 -12.26 -10.31 18.36
N LYS A 15 -11.00 -10.19 17.93
CA LYS A 15 -9.83 -10.65 18.69
C LYS A 15 -9.70 -9.92 20.02
N TYR A 16 -9.84 -8.60 20.04
CA TYR A 16 -9.74 -7.81 21.28
C TYR A 16 -10.88 -8.11 22.25
N LEU A 17 -12.10 -8.25 21.75
CA LEU A 17 -13.24 -8.63 22.58
C LEU A 17 -13.02 -10.00 23.23
N LEU A 18 -12.61 -11.00 22.43
CA LEU A 18 -12.35 -12.34 22.94
C LEU A 18 -11.18 -12.39 23.91
N TYR A 19 -10.10 -11.67 23.63
CA TYR A 19 -8.95 -11.57 24.54
C TYR A 19 -9.38 -11.08 25.92
N TRP A 20 -10.15 -10.00 25.98
CA TRP A 20 -10.67 -9.49 27.25
C TRP A 20 -11.61 -10.49 27.94
N MET A 21 -12.60 -11.03 27.21
CA MET A 21 -13.58 -11.95 27.79
C MET A 21 -12.92 -13.23 28.31
N ILE A 22 -11.96 -13.80 27.58
CA ILE A 22 -11.24 -15.01 27.98
C ILE A 22 -10.36 -14.73 29.20
N ASN A 23 -9.60 -13.63 29.22
CA ASN A 23 -8.73 -13.34 30.35
C ASN A 23 -9.51 -13.04 31.63
N VAL A 24 -10.58 -12.24 31.55
CA VAL A 24 -11.42 -11.94 32.72
C VAL A 24 -12.13 -13.20 33.20
N SER A 25 -12.73 -14.00 32.29
CA SER A 25 -13.38 -15.26 32.70
C SER A 25 -12.39 -16.28 33.28
N ASN A 26 -11.20 -16.42 32.71
CA ASN A 26 -10.14 -17.28 33.24
C ASN A 26 -9.68 -16.80 34.63
N ARG A 27 -9.53 -15.49 34.84
CA ARG A 27 -9.18 -14.92 36.14
C ARG A 27 -10.26 -15.24 37.18
N LEU A 28 -11.53 -15.08 36.83
CA LEU A 28 -12.67 -15.39 37.70
C LEU A 28 -12.77 -16.89 38.02
N LEU A 29 -12.53 -17.78 37.04
CA LEU A 29 -12.53 -19.24 37.26
C LEU A 29 -11.38 -19.69 38.16
N ARG A 30 -10.22 -19.02 38.07
CA ARG A 30 -9.07 -19.27 38.94
C ARG A 30 -9.29 -18.75 40.37
N SER A 31 -10.03 -17.66 40.55
CA SER A 31 -10.32 -17.13 41.89
C SER A 31 -11.46 -17.86 42.62
N THR A 32 -12.38 -18.52 41.91
CA THR A 32 -13.49 -19.29 42.50
C THR A 32 -13.13 -20.73 42.88
N THR A 33 -11.93 -21.22 42.54
CA THR A 33 -11.52 -22.61 42.83
C THR A 33 -11.09 -22.84 44.29
N ASP A 34 -10.92 -21.78 45.09
CA ASP A 34 -10.46 -21.85 46.48
C ASP A 34 -11.58 -21.95 47.54
N GLY A 35 -12.86 -21.97 47.16
CA GLY A 35 -13.94 -22.09 48.14
C GLY A 35 -15.32 -22.41 47.55
N GLU A 36 -15.75 -23.66 47.74
CA GLU A 36 -17.10 -24.21 47.58
C GLU A 36 -17.72 -24.38 46.17
N THR A 37 -17.90 -25.66 45.83
CA THR A 37 -18.94 -26.32 44.99
C THR A 37 -19.39 -25.72 43.64
N GLN A 38 -18.77 -26.24 42.58
CA GLN A 38 -19.25 -26.49 41.20
C GLN A 38 -19.99 -25.37 40.43
N SER A 39 -19.29 -24.82 39.43
CA SER A 39 -19.76 -24.92 38.03
C SER A 39 -18.60 -25.37 37.13
N ALA A 40 -18.89 -26.29 36.21
CA ALA A 40 -17.91 -26.98 35.36
C ALA A 40 -17.37 -26.11 34.21
N GLY A 41 -16.69 -25.01 34.52
CA GLY A 41 -15.97 -24.19 33.54
C GLY A 41 -14.48 -24.52 33.53
N SER A 42 -14.00 -25.28 32.54
CA SER A 42 -12.54 -25.42 32.35
C SER A 42 -11.94 -24.09 31.91
N VAL A 43 -10.82 -23.67 32.52
CA VAL A 43 -10.02 -22.52 32.08
C VAL A 43 -9.73 -22.65 30.59
N ASN A 44 -10.02 -21.62 29.81
CA ASN A 44 -9.73 -21.61 28.39
C ASN A 44 -8.23 -21.41 28.20
N THR A 45 -7.53 -22.44 27.74
CA THR A 45 -6.08 -22.40 27.45
C THR A 45 -5.77 -22.35 25.97
N THR A 46 -6.78 -22.48 25.10
CA THR A 46 -6.62 -22.59 23.64
C THR A 46 -6.83 -21.26 22.92
N GLY A 47 -7.45 -20.28 23.58
CA GLY A 47 -7.88 -19.02 22.96
C GLY A 47 -9.12 -19.14 22.07
N GLN A 48 -9.68 -20.33 21.96
CA GLN A 48 -10.81 -20.61 21.08
C GLN A 48 -12.11 -20.63 21.88
N SER A 49 -13.16 -19.96 21.40
CA SER A 49 -14.48 -19.95 22.03
C SER A 49 -15.60 -20.16 21.01
N THR A 50 -16.70 -20.80 21.40
CA THR A 50 -17.91 -20.84 20.58
C THR A 50 -18.80 -19.62 20.81
N VAL A 51 -19.81 -19.46 19.96
CA VAL A 51 -20.85 -18.42 20.09
C VAL A 51 -21.60 -18.58 21.43
N ASN A 52 -21.91 -19.82 21.82
CA ASN A 52 -22.47 -20.13 23.14
C ASN A 52 -21.47 -19.92 24.30
N GLY A 53 -20.17 -20.09 24.03
CA GLY A 53 -19.09 -19.76 24.96
C GLY A 53 -19.09 -18.28 25.35
N LEU A 54 -19.40 -17.37 24.41
CA LEU A 54 -19.52 -15.93 24.69
C LEU A 54 -20.61 -15.64 25.73
N ILE A 55 -21.79 -16.24 25.60
CA ILE A 55 -22.88 -16.07 26.59
C ILE A 55 -22.42 -16.57 27.97
N SER A 56 -21.74 -17.71 28.01
CA SER A 56 -21.28 -18.32 29.25
C SER A 56 -20.26 -17.42 29.97
N MET A 57 -19.29 -16.87 29.22
CA MET A 57 -18.32 -15.90 29.74
C MET A 57 -19.01 -14.61 30.21
N SER A 58 -19.94 -14.06 29.43
CA SER A 58 -20.69 -12.85 29.82
C SER A 58 -21.49 -13.04 31.11
N LYS A 59 -22.15 -14.20 31.27
CA LYS A 59 -22.88 -14.53 32.51
C LYS A 59 -21.95 -14.61 33.71
N LEU A 60 -20.80 -15.27 33.55
CA LEU A 60 -19.80 -15.39 34.60
C LEU A 60 -19.29 -14.00 35.05
N ILE A 61 -18.93 -13.14 34.10
CA ILE A 61 -18.46 -11.77 34.37
C ILE A 61 -19.53 -10.95 35.09
N SER A 62 -20.77 -11.01 34.60
CA SER A 62 -21.92 -10.29 35.16
C SER A 62 -22.26 -10.77 36.59
N GLN A 63 -22.22 -12.08 36.84
CA GLN A 63 -22.44 -12.66 38.18
C GLN A 63 -21.44 -12.16 39.22
N HIS A 64 -20.18 -11.98 38.81
CA HIS A 64 -19.10 -11.49 39.68
C HIS A 64 -19.03 -9.95 39.76
N LYS A 65 -19.95 -9.23 39.10
CA LYS A 65 -20.04 -7.76 39.06
C LYS A 65 -18.73 -7.06 38.69
N GLU A 66 -17.95 -7.68 37.82
CA GLU A 66 -16.70 -7.09 37.31
C GLU A 66 -17.00 -5.84 36.47
N PRO A 67 -16.30 -4.71 36.67
CA PRO A 67 -16.49 -3.52 35.88
C PRO A 67 -16.09 -3.75 34.43
N VAL A 68 -17.01 -3.46 33.51
CA VAL A 68 -16.80 -3.61 32.07
C VAL A 68 -16.29 -2.28 31.50
N PRO A 69 -15.10 -2.23 30.88
CA PRO A 69 -14.61 -0.99 30.26
C PRO A 69 -15.49 -0.54 29.09
N ASN A 70 -15.67 0.78 28.93
CA ASN A 70 -16.43 1.38 27.81
C ASN A 70 -15.98 0.87 26.43
N VAL A 71 -14.68 0.60 26.28
CA VAL A 71 -14.09 0.08 25.05
C VAL A 71 -14.71 -1.26 24.64
N ILE A 72 -15.11 -2.11 25.60
CA ILE A 72 -15.71 -3.42 25.33
C ILE A 72 -17.11 -3.26 24.73
N TYR A 73 -17.91 -2.33 25.24
CA TYR A 73 -19.22 -2.01 24.66
C TYR A 73 -19.08 -1.47 23.23
N ARG A 74 -18.08 -0.61 22.97
CA ARG A 74 -17.76 -0.13 21.62
C ARG A 74 -17.34 -1.28 20.68
N LEU A 75 -16.55 -2.25 21.15
CA LEU A 75 -16.18 -3.44 20.37
C LEU A 75 -17.40 -4.29 20.02
N PHE A 76 -18.31 -4.54 20.97
CA PHE A 76 -19.58 -5.22 20.68
C PHE A 76 -20.39 -4.47 19.60
N GLY A 77 -20.52 -3.15 19.73
CA GLY A 77 -21.21 -2.30 18.77
C GLY A 77 -20.63 -2.43 17.35
N SER A 78 -19.31 -2.32 17.23
CA SER A 78 -18.58 -2.46 15.95
C SER A 78 -18.82 -3.83 15.30
N ILE A 79 -18.68 -4.92 16.06
CA ILE A 79 -18.85 -6.29 15.55
C ILE A 79 -20.30 -6.55 15.13
N ILE A 80 -21.27 -6.12 15.95
CA ILE A 80 -22.70 -6.24 15.64
C ILE A 80 -23.02 -5.46 14.36
N GLN A 81 -22.54 -4.22 14.24
CA GLN A 81 -22.76 -3.39 13.05
C GLN A 81 -22.19 -4.03 11.79
N ALA A 82 -20.95 -4.55 11.83
CA ALA A 82 -20.31 -5.19 10.69
C ALA A 82 -21.09 -6.41 10.18
N ARG A 83 -21.54 -7.29 11.10
CA ARG A 83 -22.35 -8.46 10.72
C ARG A 83 -23.77 -8.11 10.30
N SER A 84 -24.38 -7.09 10.92
CA SER A 84 -25.70 -6.60 10.52
C SER A 84 -25.69 -6.06 9.10
N LEU A 85 -24.68 -5.26 8.73
CA LEU A 85 -24.57 -4.70 7.38
C LEU A 85 -24.58 -5.81 6.31
N VAL A 86 -23.78 -6.85 6.51
CA VAL A 86 -23.68 -7.98 5.60
C VAL A 86 -24.98 -8.79 5.56
N SER A 87 -25.60 -9.05 6.71
CA SER A 87 -26.90 -9.73 6.77
C SER A 87 -27.98 -8.97 6.01
N THR A 88 -28.00 -7.63 6.07
CA THR A 88 -28.97 -6.80 5.33
C THR A 88 -28.73 -6.88 3.83
N THR A 89 -27.48 -6.72 3.37
CA THR A 89 -27.15 -6.87 1.94
C THR A 89 -27.50 -8.26 1.43
N PHE A 90 -27.34 -9.31 2.25
CA PHE A 90 -27.76 -10.66 1.85
C PHE A 90 -29.26 -10.84 1.74
N GLN A 91 -30.03 -10.19 2.61
CA GLN A 91 -31.49 -10.19 2.51
C GLN A 91 -31.94 -9.48 1.22
N GLU A 92 -31.32 -8.37 0.85
CA GLU A 92 -31.59 -7.66 -0.40
C GLU A 92 -31.24 -8.50 -1.65
N LEU A 93 -30.22 -9.36 -1.55
CA LEU A 93 -29.84 -10.31 -2.60
C LEU A 93 -30.78 -11.51 -2.75
N MET A 94 -31.65 -11.76 -1.76
CA MET A 94 -32.65 -12.83 -1.80
C MET A 94 -33.78 -12.44 -2.75
N GLY A 95 -33.72 -12.93 -3.99
CA GLY A 95 -34.92 -12.97 -4.83
C GLY A 95 -35.96 -13.95 -4.27
N PRO A 96 -37.21 -13.91 -4.75
CA PRO A 96 -38.27 -14.81 -4.31
C PRO A 96 -37.93 -16.31 -4.46
N ASP A 97 -37.06 -16.65 -5.41
CA ASP A 97 -36.58 -18.02 -5.68
C ASP A 97 -35.23 -18.31 -4.99
N SER A 98 -35.12 -18.04 -3.68
CA SER A 98 -33.86 -18.21 -2.93
C SER A 98 -33.61 -19.66 -2.49
N ASP A 99 -32.34 -20.09 -2.66
CA ASP A 99 -31.82 -21.43 -2.34
C ASP A 99 -31.89 -21.73 -0.82
N GLU A 100 -32.07 -23.00 -0.43
CA GLU A 100 -32.24 -23.38 0.99
C GLU A 100 -30.96 -23.18 1.82
N GLU A 101 -29.79 -23.36 1.19
CA GLU A 101 -28.49 -23.07 1.83
C GLU A 101 -28.36 -21.61 2.24
N LEU A 102 -29.03 -20.71 1.52
CA LEU A 102 -28.96 -19.28 1.75
C LEU A 102 -29.85 -18.80 2.89
N LYS A 103 -31.05 -19.37 2.99
CA LYS A 103 -31.92 -19.18 4.16
C LYS A 103 -31.16 -19.59 5.42
N ARG A 104 -30.47 -20.74 5.35
CA ARG A 104 -29.66 -21.27 6.44
C ARG A 104 -28.48 -20.37 6.82
N SER A 105 -27.76 -19.82 5.83
CA SER A 105 -26.66 -18.86 6.06
C SER A 105 -27.16 -17.56 6.70
N ASN A 106 -28.28 -17.00 6.22
CA ASN A 106 -28.92 -15.82 6.81
C ASN A 106 -29.43 -16.09 8.24
N GLU A 107 -29.98 -17.27 8.49
CA GLU A 107 -30.37 -17.70 9.85
C GLU A 107 -29.16 -17.81 10.78
N CYS A 108 -28.01 -18.29 10.29
CA CYS A 108 -26.76 -18.32 11.06
C CYS A 108 -26.25 -16.91 11.39
N HIS A 109 -26.23 -15.99 10.41
CA HIS A 109 -25.93 -14.57 10.65
C HIS A 109 -26.85 -13.99 11.73
N ARG A 110 -28.16 -14.23 11.63
CA ARG A 110 -29.15 -13.73 12.60
C ARG A 110 -28.95 -14.34 13.98
N HIS A 111 -28.67 -15.64 14.06
CA HIS A 111 -28.37 -16.32 15.31
C HIS A 111 -27.14 -15.72 15.99
N PHE A 112 -26.05 -15.51 15.24
CA PHE A 112 -24.83 -14.92 15.78
C PHE A 112 -25.04 -13.47 16.27
N ILE A 113 -25.73 -12.64 15.47
CA ILE A 113 -26.07 -11.26 15.87
C ILE A 113 -26.90 -11.25 17.15
N ASN A 114 -27.91 -12.12 17.25
CA ASN A 114 -28.76 -12.23 18.45
C ASN A 114 -27.97 -12.69 19.67
N THR A 115 -27.02 -13.61 19.49
CA THR A 115 -26.14 -14.05 20.58
C THR A 115 -25.21 -12.93 21.05
N LEU A 116 -24.59 -12.18 20.13
CA LEU A 116 -23.79 -11.01 20.50
C LEU A 116 -24.60 -9.94 21.22
N ARG A 117 -25.82 -9.65 20.75
CA ARG A 117 -26.74 -8.72 21.44
C ARG A 117 -27.12 -9.22 22.84
N SER A 118 -27.31 -10.53 22.99
CA SER A 118 -27.60 -11.13 24.29
C SER A 118 -26.41 -11.01 25.26
N ALA A 119 -25.20 -11.29 24.78
CA ALA A 119 -23.96 -11.12 25.54
C ALA A 119 -23.73 -9.65 25.95
N PHE A 120 -23.95 -8.72 25.02
CA PHE A 120 -23.91 -7.27 25.25
C PHE A 120 -24.90 -6.83 26.35
N LYS A 121 -26.14 -7.33 26.28
CA LYS A 121 -27.18 -7.06 27.29
C LYS A 121 -26.81 -7.62 28.66
N ILE A 122 -26.30 -8.85 28.74
CA ILE A 122 -25.89 -9.49 30.00
C ILE A 122 -24.80 -8.69 30.72
N LEU A 123 -23.91 -8.06 29.95
CA LEU A 123 -22.82 -7.23 30.47
C LEU A 123 -23.26 -5.79 30.79
N GLY A 124 -24.54 -5.42 30.64
CA GLY A 124 -25.04 -4.08 30.97
C GLY A 124 -25.02 -3.06 29.83
N GLY A 125 -24.84 -3.50 28.57
CA GLY A 125 -24.72 -2.60 27.43
C GLY A 125 -25.93 -1.70 27.14
N GLU A 126 -27.16 -2.15 27.48
CA GLU A 126 -28.38 -1.33 27.31
C GLU A 126 -28.43 -0.12 28.26
N GLU A 127 -27.82 -0.24 29.44
CA GLU A 127 -27.69 0.87 30.39
C GLU A 127 -26.60 1.84 29.93
N TRP A 128 -25.50 1.31 29.41
CA TRP A 128 -24.44 2.09 28.79
C TRP A 128 -24.94 2.94 27.60
N GLU A 129 -25.70 2.36 26.66
CA GLU A 129 -26.25 3.11 25.51
C GLU A 129 -27.14 4.28 25.93
N LYS A 130 -27.94 4.11 26.98
CA LYS A 130 -28.82 5.18 27.52
C LYS A 130 -28.03 6.31 28.18
N THR A 131 -26.85 6.00 28.72
CA THR A 131 -26.04 6.95 29.50
C THR A 131 -24.99 7.64 28.62
N SER A 132 -24.44 6.95 27.63
CA SER A 132 -23.38 7.45 26.73
C SER A 132 -23.89 8.29 25.55
N ALA A 133 -25.20 8.31 25.27
CA ALA A 133 -25.79 9.26 24.30
C ALA A 133 -25.59 10.74 24.70
N ALA A 134 -25.15 11.02 25.94
CA ALA A 134 -24.95 12.37 26.48
C ALA A 134 -23.50 12.88 26.45
N THR A 135 -22.50 12.05 26.15
CA THR A 135 -21.07 12.43 26.21
C THR A 135 -20.28 11.77 25.08
N SER A 136 -20.12 12.46 23.96
CA SER A 136 -19.36 12.00 22.79
C SER A 136 -18.09 12.83 22.58
N ASP A 137 -17.05 12.58 23.37
CA ASP A 137 -15.68 12.88 22.96
C ASP A 137 -14.73 12.07 23.83
N ASP A 138 -14.27 10.91 23.35
CA ASP A 138 -13.11 10.21 23.91
C ASP A 138 -12.64 9.16 22.90
N THR A 139 -11.72 9.60 22.05
CA THR A 139 -10.93 8.74 21.15
C THR A 139 -9.77 8.13 21.93
N GLU A 140 -10.08 7.29 22.93
CA GLU A 140 -9.06 6.57 23.70
C GLU A 140 -8.50 5.37 22.92
N ASP A 141 -7.19 5.17 23.04
CA ASP A 141 -6.44 4.10 22.37
C ASP A 141 -6.82 2.72 22.93
N VAL A 142 -7.50 1.92 22.13
CA VAL A 142 -8.07 0.60 22.49
C VAL A 142 -6.99 -0.33 23.04
N GLU A 143 -5.76 -0.26 22.53
CA GLU A 143 -4.64 -1.10 22.98
C GLU A 143 -4.12 -0.67 24.36
N GLN A 144 -4.03 0.64 24.63
CA GLN A 144 -3.55 1.11 25.94
C GLN A 144 -4.48 0.69 27.07
N ILE A 145 -5.81 0.72 26.86
CA ILE A 145 -6.78 0.33 27.90
C ILE A 145 -6.84 -1.19 28.09
N LEU A 146 -6.81 -1.97 27.00
CA LEU A 146 -6.83 -3.43 27.10
C LEU A 146 -5.54 -4.01 27.72
N PHE A 147 -4.39 -3.36 27.53
CA PHE A 147 -3.10 -3.81 28.06
C PHE A 147 -2.63 -3.09 29.33
N ALA A 148 -3.30 -2.03 29.78
CA ALA A 148 -2.99 -1.37 31.07
C ALA A 148 -3.07 -2.33 32.27
N ASN A 149 -3.94 -3.35 32.19
CA ASN A 149 -4.08 -4.38 33.23
C ASN A 149 -2.90 -5.35 33.35
N LYS A 150 -1.92 -5.34 32.42
CA LYS A 150 -0.72 -6.20 32.52
C LYS A 150 0.18 -5.88 33.71
N PHE A 151 0.04 -4.71 34.35
CA PHE A 151 0.92 -4.29 35.45
C PHE A 151 0.23 -4.24 36.83
N GLN A 152 -1.09 -4.42 36.93
CA GLN A 152 -1.78 -4.49 38.23
C GLN A 152 -1.57 -5.84 38.95
N GLU A 153 -1.24 -6.92 38.22
CA GLU A 153 -0.97 -8.25 38.79
C GLU A 153 0.39 -8.35 39.54
N LEU A 154 1.15 -7.25 39.62
CA LEU A 154 2.43 -7.17 40.36
C LEU A 154 2.34 -6.38 41.68
N SER A 155 1.17 -5.85 42.04
CA SER A 155 0.96 -5.21 43.36
C SER A 155 0.76 -6.29 44.42
N VAL A 156 1.84 -6.66 45.10
CA VAL A 156 1.80 -7.53 46.29
C VAL A 156 1.22 -6.71 47.46
N ASP A 157 0.00 -7.03 47.88
CA ASP A 157 -0.56 -6.58 49.15
C ASP A 157 0.28 -7.15 50.30
N LYS A 158 0.92 -6.26 51.07
CA LYS A 158 1.53 -6.58 52.35
C LYS A 158 0.69 -5.93 53.46
N GLU A 159 -0.04 -6.73 54.21
CA GLU A 159 -0.42 -6.39 55.58
C GLU A 159 -0.09 -7.55 56.52
N GLY A 160 0.64 -7.24 57.61
CA GLY A 160 0.90 -8.22 58.67
C GLY A 160 2.11 -7.96 59.58
N ALA A 161 2.13 -6.83 60.28
CA ALA A 161 2.67 -6.59 61.64
C ALA A 161 4.15 -6.87 62.00
N SER A 162 4.86 -5.78 62.36
CA SER A 162 5.66 -5.66 63.60
C SER A 162 5.88 -4.19 63.89
N SER A 163 5.64 -3.77 65.14
CA SER A 163 5.78 -2.41 65.66
C SER A 163 7.24 -2.02 65.88
N ASP A 164 7.55 -0.72 65.74
CA ASP A 164 7.83 0.21 66.84
C ASP A 164 8.35 1.55 66.30
N GLU A 165 8.17 2.58 67.12
CA GLU A 165 8.16 4.01 66.82
C GLU A 165 9.54 4.69 66.58
N ASP A 166 9.42 5.85 65.95
CA ASP A 166 10.21 7.09 66.04
C ASP A 166 11.56 7.31 65.31
N ASP A 167 11.44 8.30 64.41
CA ASP A 167 12.23 9.52 64.25
C ASP A 167 13.46 9.63 63.32
N ASN A 168 13.20 10.42 62.27
CA ASN A 168 13.97 11.59 61.81
C ASN A 168 14.98 11.46 60.63
N VAL A 169 14.45 11.89 59.48
CA VAL A 169 15.02 12.67 58.35
C VAL A 169 16.55 12.85 58.24
N GLY A 170 17.10 12.44 57.10
CA GLY A 170 18.38 12.92 56.58
C GLY A 170 18.72 12.36 55.19
N GLN A 171 18.95 13.24 54.21
CA GLN A 171 19.45 12.99 52.83
C GLN A 171 20.59 11.94 52.73
N PRO A 172 20.78 11.29 51.55
CA PRO A 172 21.82 11.77 50.61
C PRO A 172 21.41 11.61 49.12
N GLN A 173 21.62 12.61 48.25
CA GLN A 173 22.87 12.95 47.53
C GLN A 173 23.47 11.78 46.69
N SER A 174 23.23 11.84 45.36
CA SER A 174 24.22 11.97 44.25
C SER A 174 25.50 11.10 44.22
N PRO A 175 26.28 11.01 43.11
CA PRO A 175 25.99 10.93 41.66
C PRO A 175 27.00 10.01 40.86
N VAL A 176 27.00 10.12 39.51
CA VAL A 176 28.17 9.99 38.56
C VAL A 176 28.66 8.61 38.02
N ALA A 177 28.41 8.45 36.71
CA ALA A 177 29.30 8.18 35.55
C ALA A 177 30.28 6.97 35.43
N ALA A 178 29.97 6.19 34.38
CA ALA A 178 30.78 5.47 33.39
C ALA A 178 32.33 5.52 33.37
N ARG A 179 32.95 4.35 33.09
CA ARG A 179 34.13 4.28 32.18
C ARG A 179 34.36 2.89 31.52
N LYS A 180 34.65 2.98 30.22
CA LYS A 180 35.16 2.05 29.17
C LYS A 180 36.23 1.02 29.58
N VAL A 181 36.34 -0.12 28.85
CA VAL A 181 37.61 -0.67 28.26
C VAL A 181 37.35 -1.63 27.05
N SER A 182 38.30 -1.64 26.11
CA SER A 182 38.40 -2.27 24.78
C SER A 182 39.20 -3.60 24.68
N ARG A 183 38.79 -4.48 23.73
CA ARG A 183 39.51 -5.40 22.77
C ARG A 183 40.87 -6.14 23.05
N LYS A 184 40.81 -7.48 22.80
CA LYS A 184 41.71 -8.42 22.00
C LYS A 184 42.98 -9.08 22.66
N PRO A 185 43.66 -10.13 22.08
CA PRO A 185 43.27 -11.51 21.61
C PRO A 185 44.35 -12.65 21.83
N ARG A 186 44.13 -13.88 21.28
CA ARG A 186 45.05 -15.07 21.03
C ARG A 186 45.31 -16.05 22.21
N GLY A 187 45.43 -17.39 22.05
CA GLY A 187 45.36 -18.29 20.87
C GLY A 187 45.63 -19.79 21.16
N LYS A 188 45.46 -20.63 20.10
CA LYS A 188 46.06 -21.95 19.71
C LYS A 188 46.13 -23.17 20.67
N GLY A 189 45.58 -24.31 20.19
CA GLY A 189 46.13 -25.68 20.47
C GLY A 189 45.26 -26.94 20.15
N LYS A 190 45.45 -27.52 18.96
CA LYS A 190 45.43 -28.96 18.48
C LYS A 190 44.65 -30.13 19.18
N LYS A 191 43.90 -30.84 18.31
CA LYS A 191 43.72 -32.31 18.08
C LYS A 191 43.65 -33.31 19.26
N ALA A 192 42.52 -34.05 19.40
CA ALA A 192 42.34 -35.48 19.00
C ALA A 192 41.28 -36.28 19.80
N ARG A 193 40.59 -37.16 19.05
CA ARG A 193 39.99 -38.48 19.40
C ARG A 193 38.65 -38.63 20.18
N LYS A 194 37.75 -39.32 19.47
CA LYS A 194 36.51 -40.03 19.87
C LYS A 194 36.60 -40.76 21.23
N TYR A 195 35.52 -40.68 22.01
CA TYR A 195 34.96 -41.82 22.75
C TYR A 195 33.43 -41.67 22.92
N LYS A 196 32.68 -42.76 22.70
CA LYS A 196 31.22 -42.89 22.86
C LYS A 196 30.84 -43.16 24.33
N LYS A 197 29.69 -42.61 24.77
CA LYS A 197 28.62 -43.18 25.66
C LYS A 197 27.95 -42.06 26.48
N PRO A 198 26.75 -42.26 27.07
CA PRO A 198 25.45 -42.61 26.51
C PRO A 198 24.40 -41.51 26.80
N LYS A 199 23.23 -41.57 26.15
CA LYS A 199 22.07 -40.72 26.46
C LYS A 199 21.66 -40.89 27.93
N LYS A 200 21.72 -39.81 28.72
CA LYS A 200 21.00 -39.66 29.99
C LYS A 200 19.92 -38.59 29.80
N GLY A 201 18.71 -38.94 30.25
CA GLY A 201 17.49 -38.18 30.03
C GLY A 201 17.58 -36.73 30.50
N LYS A 202 16.93 -35.86 29.73
CA LYS A 202 16.53 -34.54 30.22
C LYS A 202 15.65 -34.77 31.44
N LYS A 203 16.10 -34.28 32.59
CA LYS A 203 15.23 -33.96 33.71
C LYS A 203 14.12 -33.06 33.17
N GLN A 204 12.88 -33.45 33.44
CA GLN A 204 11.75 -32.53 33.43
C GLN A 204 12.11 -31.37 34.35
N ASP A 205 12.26 -30.18 33.79
CA ASP A 205 11.90 -28.99 34.56
C ASP A 205 10.40 -29.08 34.77
N THR A 206 10.04 -29.23 36.04
CA THR A 206 8.67 -29.10 36.52
C THR A 206 8.36 -27.61 36.38
N GLN A 207 7.71 -27.24 35.27
CA GLN A 207 7.11 -25.92 35.15
C GLN A 207 5.89 -25.87 36.06
N ASP A 208 5.89 -24.92 36.99
CA ASP A 208 4.68 -24.43 37.64
C ASP A 208 3.67 -23.97 36.57
N PRO A 209 2.40 -24.39 36.61
CA PRO A 209 1.40 -24.09 35.58
C PRO A 209 0.75 -22.69 35.70
N ALA A 210 1.33 -21.78 36.49
CA ALA A 210 0.77 -20.47 36.75
C ALA A 210 1.50 -19.39 35.94
N THR A 211 1.07 -19.19 34.67
CA THR A 211 1.12 -17.95 33.85
C THR A 211 1.29 -18.21 32.33
N ASP A 212 0.55 -19.15 31.73
CA ASP A 212 0.43 -19.17 30.26
C ASP A 212 -0.62 -18.13 29.82
N GLU A 213 -0.15 -16.92 29.48
CA GLU A 213 -0.96 -15.95 28.73
C GLU A 213 -1.21 -16.49 27.32
N ILE A 214 -2.48 -16.55 26.91
CA ILE A 214 -2.87 -17.00 25.58
C ILE A 214 -2.38 -15.98 24.53
N PRO A 215 -1.57 -16.38 23.53
CA PRO A 215 -1.16 -15.50 22.44
C PRO A 215 -2.38 -14.97 21.67
N ILE A 216 -2.45 -13.66 21.41
CA ILE A 216 -3.58 -13.03 20.71
C ILE A 216 -3.82 -13.64 19.33
N GLU A 217 -2.77 -14.18 18.69
CA GLU A 217 -2.82 -14.86 17.40
C GLU A 217 -3.62 -16.16 17.44
N SER A 218 -3.72 -16.81 18.61
CA SER A 218 -4.49 -18.05 18.81
C SER A 218 -5.99 -17.82 19.04
N ILE A 219 -6.40 -16.55 19.22
CA ILE A 219 -7.77 -16.20 19.61
C ILE A 219 -8.72 -16.17 18.41
N ARG A 220 -9.72 -17.05 18.41
CA ARG A 220 -10.72 -17.18 17.34
C ARG A 220 -12.07 -17.65 17.88
N ILE A 221 -13.17 -17.23 17.25
CA ILE A 221 -14.47 -17.87 17.45
C ILE A 221 -14.55 -19.11 16.57
N ILE A 222 -14.90 -20.25 17.15
CA ILE A 222 -15.33 -21.43 16.42
C ILE A 222 -16.85 -21.35 16.32
N GLU A 223 -17.39 -21.12 15.12
CA GLU A 223 -18.84 -21.18 14.94
C GLU A 223 -19.33 -22.62 15.08
N ASP A 224 -20.45 -22.83 15.78
CA ASP A 224 -21.01 -24.15 16.10
C ASP A 224 -21.38 -24.98 14.84
N ASN A 225 -21.42 -24.34 13.65
CA ASN A 225 -21.64 -24.93 12.34
C ASN A 225 -20.42 -24.71 11.42
N GLY A 226 -19.28 -25.37 11.71
CA GLY A 226 -17.95 -25.09 11.15
C GLY A 226 -17.87 -24.67 9.67
N ASP A 227 -18.55 -25.36 8.76
CA ASP A 227 -18.54 -25.02 7.33
C ASP A 227 -19.36 -23.77 6.98
N VAL A 228 -20.49 -23.56 7.66
CA VAL A 228 -21.41 -22.42 7.41
C VAL A 228 -20.83 -21.12 7.96
N GLY A 229 -20.06 -21.18 9.05
CA GLY A 229 -19.41 -20.01 9.62
C GLY A 229 -18.22 -19.51 8.81
N LEU A 230 -17.45 -20.42 8.22
CA LEU A 230 -16.38 -20.07 7.28
C LEU A 230 -16.95 -19.36 6.04
N VAL A 231 -18.08 -19.85 5.51
CA VAL A 231 -18.79 -19.21 4.38
C VAL A 231 -19.26 -17.81 4.74
N THR A 232 -19.81 -17.63 5.94
CA THR A 232 -20.31 -16.35 6.48
C THR A 232 -19.19 -15.30 6.62
N ASP A 233 -18.05 -15.67 7.22
CA ASP A 233 -16.88 -14.78 7.35
C ASP A 233 -16.25 -14.46 5.98
N TYR A 234 -16.18 -15.44 5.08
CA TYR A 234 -15.68 -15.23 3.72
C TYR A 234 -16.56 -14.27 2.92
N LEU A 235 -17.89 -14.34 3.09
CA LEU A 235 -18.82 -13.41 2.48
C LEU A 235 -18.64 -11.97 2.97
N LEU A 236 -18.42 -11.76 4.27
CA LEU A 236 -18.06 -10.44 4.82
C LEU A 236 -16.73 -9.93 4.25
N ALA A 237 -15.73 -10.80 4.13
CA ALA A 237 -14.46 -10.48 3.49
C ALA A 237 -14.63 -10.03 2.03
N VAL A 238 -15.41 -10.77 1.25
CA VAL A 238 -15.72 -10.44 -0.16
C VAL A 238 -16.46 -9.11 -0.25
N TYR A 239 -17.51 -8.89 0.53
CA TYR A 239 -18.25 -7.63 0.54
C TYR A 239 -17.36 -6.44 0.91
N SER A 240 -16.55 -6.59 1.96
CA SER A 240 -15.62 -5.54 2.40
C SER A 240 -14.61 -5.18 1.31
N THR A 241 -14.07 -6.19 0.62
CA THR A 241 -13.13 -6.00 -0.50
C THR A 241 -13.81 -5.25 -1.65
N VAL A 242 -15.04 -5.65 -2.01
CA VAL A 242 -15.80 -5.05 -3.11
C VAL A 242 -16.28 -3.64 -2.79
N LYS A 243 -16.48 -3.30 -1.51
CA LYS A 243 -16.79 -1.94 -1.10
C LYS A 243 -15.53 -1.05 -1.16
N GLU A 244 -14.44 -1.51 -0.54
CA GLU A 244 -13.20 -0.74 -0.47
C GLU A 244 -12.66 -0.38 -1.86
N TRP A 245 -12.60 -1.33 -2.79
CA TRP A 245 -12.09 -1.03 -4.12
C TRP A 245 -13.00 -0.06 -4.90
N ALA A 246 -14.28 0.08 -4.55
CA ALA A 246 -15.26 0.88 -5.29
C ALA A 246 -15.14 2.33 -4.84
N ASP A 247 -14.99 2.53 -3.53
CA ASP A 247 -14.67 3.82 -2.92
C ASP A 247 -13.31 4.33 -3.44
N LEU A 248 -12.30 3.45 -3.44
CA LEU A 248 -10.96 3.75 -3.95
C LEU A 248 -10.99 4.08 -5.45
N ARG A 249 -11.73 3.32 -6.26
CA ARG A 249 -11.91 3.60 -7.70
C ARG A 249 -12.55 4.97 -7.92
N ALA A 250 -13.63 5.28 -7.22
CA ALA A 250 -14.33 6.56 -7.35
C ALA A 250 -13.39 7.74 -7.06
N TYR A 251 -12.58 7.63 -6.00
CA TYR A 251 -11.58 8.64 -5.66
C TYR A 251 -10.48 8.76 -6.72
N THR A 252 -9.96 7.65 -7.24
CA THR A 252 -8.96 7.72 -8.33
C THR A 252 -9.54 8.33 -9.61
N GLN A 253 -10.81 8.03 -9.95
CA GLN A 253 -11.49 8.65 -11.10
C GLN A 253 -11.61 10.17 -10.95
N SER A 254 -11.93 10.68 -9.76
CA SER A 254 -12.00 12.13 -9.53
C SER A 254 -10.63 12.79 -9.70
N LEU A 255 -9.56 12.17 -9.20
CA LEU A 255 -8.20 12.68 -9.42
C LEU A 255 -7.82 12.72 -10.90
N TRP A 256 -8.14 11.67 -11.67
CA TRP A 256 -7.87 11.67 -13.11
C TRP A 256 -8.70 12.71 -13.87
N ARG A 257 -9.88 13.05 -13.36
CA ARG A 257 -10.68 14.17 -13.88
C ARG A 257 -9.98 15.50 -13.62
N GLU A 258 -9.47 15.73 -12.41
CA GLU A 258 -8.70 16.94 -12.09
C GLU A 258 -7.45 17.06 -12.98
N VAL A 259 -6.76 15.96 -13.28
CA VAL A 259 -5.61 15.96 -14.21
C VAL A 259 -6.04 16.40 -15.61
N ALA A 260 -7.13 15.83 -16.12
CA ALA A 260 -7.60 16.06 -17.48
C ALA A 260 -8.20 17.46 -17.69
N TYR A 261 -8.97 17.97 -16.71
CA TYR A 261 -9.79 19.17 -16.86
C TYR A 261 -9.28 20.38 -16.07
N GLU A 262 -8.61 20.16 -14.93
CA GLU A 262 -8.26 21.23 -13.98
C GLU A 262 -6.75 21.49 -13.92
N GLY A 263 -5.95 20.64 -14.56
CA GLY A 263 -4.50 20.84 -14.67
C GLY A 263 -3.70 20.27 -13.51
N LEU A 264 -4.28 19.40 -12.68
CA LEU A 264 -3.52 18.66 -11.66
C LEU A 264 -2.38 17.88 -12.31
N ASN A 265 -1.21 17.87 -11.69
CA ASN A 265 -0.03 17.18 -12.21
C ASN A 265 -0.26 15.64 -12.21
N SER A 266 -0.01 14.99 -13.34
CA SER A 266 -0.25 13.56 -13.50
C SER A 266 0.62 12.68 -12.60
N ALA A 267 1.79 13.15 -12.15
CA ALA A 267 2.62 12.42 -11.19
C ALA A 267 1.95 12.33 -9.82
N VAL A 268 1.19 13.36 -9.40
CA VAL A 268 0.44 13.33 -8.13
C VAL A 268 -0.68 12.29 -8.22
N ALA A 269 -1.49 12.33 -9.27
CA ALA A 269 -2.54 11.33 -9.49
C ALA A 269 -1.96 9.93 -9.69
N GLY A 270 -0.79 9.80 -10.35
CA GLY A 270 -0.04 8.57 -10.48
C GLY A 270 0.40 7.99 -9.13
N ALA A 271 1.04 8.80 -8.29
CA ALA A 271 1.47 8.41 -6.94
C ALA A 271 0.29 7.92 -6.09
N VAL A 272 -0.82 8.66 -6.11
CA VAL A 272 -2.04 8.30 -5.35
C VAL A 272 -2.70 7.04 -5.93
N SER A 273 -2.66 6.84 -7.25
CA SER A 273 -3.14 5.61 -7.87
C SER A 273 -2.28 4.40 -7.45
N ASN A 274 -0.95 4.53 -7.44
CA ASN A 274 -0.03 3.49 -6.95
C ASN A 274 -0.27 3.16 -5.46
N LEU A 275 -0.51 4.18 -4.63
CA LEU A 275 -0.87 3.99 -3.23
C LEU A 275 -2.18 3.20 -3.09
N THR A 276 -3.20 3.61 -3.83
CA THR A 276 -4.53 2.98 -3.87
C THR A 276 -4.43 1.51 -4.31
N ILE A 277 -3.69 1.21 -5.38
CA ILE A 277 -3.43 -0.16 -5.86
C ILE A 277 -2.70 -0.97 -4.78
N SER A 278 -1.71 -0.37 -4.12
CA SER A 278 -0.96 -1.00 -3.02
C SER A 278 -1.86 -1.29 -1.82
N MET A 279 -2.81 -0.41 -1.50
CA MET A 279 -3.82 -0.64 -0.45
C MET A 279 -4.66 -1.86 -0.79
N VAL A 280 -5.22 -1.94 -2.01
CA VAL A 280 -5.99 -3.12 -2.46
C VAL A 280 -5.15 -4.39 -2.41
N LYS A 281 -3.90 -4.36 -2.88
CA LYS A 281 -2.98 -5.52 -2.84
C LYS A 281 -2.72 -5.99 -1.40
N ARG A 282 -2.45 -5.05 -0.47
CA ARG A 282 -2.22 -5.35 0.96
C ARG A 282 -3.48 -5.87 1.65
N THR A 283 -4.63 -5.24 1.42
CA THR A 283 -5.91 -5.69 1.97
C THR A 283 -6.20 -7.11 1.49
N ASN A 284 -6.11 -7.38 0.19
CA ASN A 284 -6.35 -8.73 -0.34
C ASN A 284 -5.41 -9.76 0.30
N ALA A 285 -4.12 -9.46 0.41
CA ALA A 285 -3.17 -10.36 1.06
C ALA A 285 -3.51 -10.62 2.53
N ALA A 286 -3.96 -9.59 3.26
CA ALA A 286 -4.34 -9.69 4.67
C ALA A 286 -5.68 -10.42 4.89
N ILE A 287 -6.62 -10.30 3.96
CA ILE A 287 -7.93 -10.96 4.04
C ILE A 287 -7.82 -12.43 3.65
N PHE A 288 -7.24 -12.72 2.48
CA PHE A 288 -7.33 -14.06 1.91
C PHE A 288 -6.30 -15.05 2.46
N VAL A 289 -5.42 -14.63 3.36
CA VAL A 289 -4.64 -15.54 4.21
C VAL A 289 -5.55 -16.43 5.07
N ASP A 290 -6.74 -15.93 5.43
CA ASP A 290 -7.76 -16.70 6.16
C ASP A 290 -8.52 -17.70 5.26
N PHE A 291 -8.42 -17.55 3.93
CA PHE A 291 -9.21 -18.33 2.96
C PHE A 291 -8.34 -18.87 1.79
N PRO A 292 -7.42 -19.81 2.03
CA PRO A 292 -6.54 -20.35 0.99
C PRO A 292 -7.33 -20.93 -0.21
N GLY A 293 -6.97 -20.52 -1.43
CA GLY A 293 -7.64 -20.95 -2.66
C GLY A 293 -8.90 -20.15 -3.03
N HIS A 294 -9.28 -19.17 -2.20
CA HIS A 294 -10.42 -18.27 -2.44
C HIS A 294 -10.00 -16.81 -2.68
N ASP A 295 -8.78 -16.61 -3.15
CA ASP A 295 -8.11 -15.31 -3.33
C ASP A 295 -8.15 -14.77 -4.78
N THR A 296 -8.64 -15.58 -5.72
CA THR A 296 -8.74 -15.17 -7.13
C THR A 296 -9.94 -14.24 -7.35
N TYR A 297 -9.83 -13.36 -8.35
CA TYR A 297 -10.95 -12.49 -8.73
C TYR A 297 -12.20 -13.29 -9.11
N GLU A 298 -12.03 -14.39 -9.86
CA GLU A 298 -13.14 -15.24 -10.28
C GLU A 298 -13.86 -15.87 -9.08
N THR A 299 -13.14 -16.36 -8.08
CA THR A 299 -13.76 -16.94 -6.87
C THR A 299 -14.57 -15.89 -6.11
N ILE A 300 -14.03 -14.67 -5.96
CA ILE A 300 -14.72 -13.56 -5.29
C ILE A 300 -15.99 -13.15 -6.06
N MET A 301 -15.89 -13.04 -7.39
CA MET A 301 -17.05 -12.71 -8.23
C MET A 301 -18.12 -13.80 -8.21
N ASN A 302 -17.72 -15.07 -8.30
CA ASN A 302 -18.65 -16.19 -8.16
C ASN A 302 -19.33 -16.20 -6.80
N THR A 303 -18.65 -15.74 -5.75
CA THR A 303 -19.22 -15.65 -4.41
C THR A 303 -20.27 -14.54 -4.31
N ILE A 304 -19.92 -13.32 -4.72
CA ILE A 304 -20.84 -12.17 -4.60
C ILE A 304 -22.01 -12.23 -5.60
N THR A 305 -21.81 -12.85 -6.76
CA THR A 305 -22.86 -13.03 -7.79
C THR A 305 -23.53 -14.42 -7.72
N ARG A 306 -23.08 -15.29 -6.82
CA ARG A 306 -23.50 -16.71 -6.72
C ARG A 306 -23.43 -17.47 -8.04
N GLY A 307 -22.38 -17.20 -8.81
CA GLY A 307 -22.14 -17.78 -10.12
C GLY A 307 -23.12 -17.35 -11.22
N ASN A 308 -24.03 -16.40 -10.95
CA ASN A 308 -24.98 -15.91 -11.95
C ASN A 308 -25.10 -14.37 -11.92
N MET A 309 -24.29 -13.72 -12.75
CA MET A 309 -24.27 -12.25 -12.92
C MET A 309 -25.61 -11.67 -13.37
N ASP A 310 -26.30 -12.31 -14.30
CA ASP A 310 -27.56 -11.75 -14.84
C ASP A 310 -28.66 -11.75 -13.78
N ARG A 311 -28.67 -12.75 -12.89
CA ARG A 311 -29.53 -12.76 -11.70
C ARG A 311 -29.09 -11.79 -10.61
N ALA A 312 -27.80 -11.43 -10.56
CA ALA A 312 -27.30 -10.46 -9.58
C ALA A 312 -27.66 -9.03 -9.99
N GLN A 313 -27.62 -8.71 -11.30
CA GLN A 313 -27.86 -7.37 -11.83
C GLN A 313 -29.18 -6.77 -11.31
N GLY A 314 -29.12 -5.55 -10.79
CA GLY A 314 -30.29 -4.83 -10.28
C GLY A 314 -30.73 -5.21 -8.86
N LYS A 315 -30.09 -6.18 -8.21
CA LYS A 315 -30.33 -6.53 -6.80
C LYS A 315 -29.59 -5.64 -5.82
N PHE A 316 -28.41 -5.16 -6.18
CA PHE A 316 -27.71 -4.15 -5.39
C PHE A 316 -28.31 -2.79 -5.70
N ARG A 317 -28.70 -2.06 -4.66
CA ARG A 317 -29.26 -0.72 -4.78
C ARG A 317 -28.48 0.26 -3.91
N LEU A 318 -28.28 1.46 -4.43
CA LEU A 318 -27.73 2.58 -3.69
C LEU A 318 -28.85 3.60 -3.48
N ALA A 319 -29.01 4.04 -2.24
CA ALA A 319 -29.93 5.09 -1.86
C ALA A 319 -29.14 6.35 -1.45
N LEU A 320 -29.48 7.48 -2.07
CA LEU A 320 -29.08 8.81 -1.61
C LEU A 320 -30.11 9.28 -0.60
N PHE A 321 -29.68 9.59 0.62
CA PHE A 321 -30.56 10.10 1.67
C PHE A 321 -30.39 11.62 1.80
N ALA A 322 -31.51 12.34 1.82
CA ALA A 322 -31.55 13.71 2.30
C ALA A 322 -31.77 13.70 3.83
N LEU A 323 -31.28 14.73 4.50
CA LEU A 323 -31.57 15.01 5.91
C LEU A 323 -32.55 16.17 5.93
N ASP A 324 -33.75 15.92 6.46
CA ASP A 324 -34.69 16.99 6.74
C ASP A 324 -34.15 17.90 7.87
N PRO A 325 -34.64 19.15 7.98
CA PRO A 325 -34.26 20.08 9.05
C PRO A 325 -34.48 19.51 10.47
N ASP A 326 -35.41 18.56 10.60
CA ASP A 326 -35.74 17.89 11.86
C ASP A 326 -34.88 16.65 12.14
N GLY A 327 -33.92 16.33 11.26
CA GLY A 327 -32.99 15.21 11.40
C GLY A 327 -33.49 13.86 10.89
N GLU A 328 -34.69 13.79 10.32
CA GLU A 328 -35.19 12.56 9.67
C GLU A 328 -34.48 12.33 8.32
N GLN A 329 -34.02 11.09 8.12
CA GLN A 329 -33.41 10.64 6.86
C GLN A 329 -34.47 10.05 5.94
N HIS A 330 -34.52 10.54 4.71
CA HIS A 330 -35.47 10.10 3.70
C HIS A 330 -34.74 9.87 2.38
N SER A 331 -35.02 8.72 1.74
CA SER A 331 -34.36 8.32 0.49
C SER A 331 -34.81 9.24 -0.64
N GLN A 332 -33.90 10.09 -1.10
CA GLN A 332 -34.14 11.04 -2.19
C GLN A 332 -34.02 10.36 -3.56
N LYS A 333 -33.15 9.35 -3.69
CA LYS A 333 -32.97 8.61 -4.94
C LYS A 333 -32.41 7.22 -4.67
N GLU A 334 -33.14 6.19 -5.09
CA GLU A 334 -32.67 4.80 -5.07
C GLU A 334 -32.36 4.36 -6.50
N THR A 335 -31.19 3.79 -6.75
CA THR A 335 -30.78 3.36 -8.09
C THR A 335 -30.11 1.99 -8.04
N ALA A 336 -30.49 1.15 -9.01
CA ALA A 336 -29.86 -0.15 -9.22
C ALA A 336 -28.40 0.03 -9.63
N VAL A 337 -27.50 -0.64 -8.92
CA VAL A 337 -26.06 -0.61 -9.20
C VAL A 337 -25.77 -1.41 -10.46
N ASP A 338 -25.02 -0.81 -11.39
CA ASP A 338 -24.47 -1.57 -12.50
C ASP A 338 -23.31 -2.45 -12.03
N ILE A 339 -23.60 -3.72 -11.79
CA ILE A 339 -22.63 -4.68 -11.23
C ILE A 339 -21.47 -4.90 -12.18
N LYS A 340 -21.72 -4.96 -13.49
CA LYS A 340 -20.67 -5.23 -14.47
C LYS A 340 -19.61 -4.13 -14.46
N GLU A 341 -20.06 -2.89 -14.31
CA GLU A 341 -19.18 -1.75 -14.15
C GLU A 341 -18.55 -1.69 -12.75
N GLN A 342 -19.35 -1.71 -11.68
CA GLN A 342 -18.84 -1.50 -10.32
C GLN A 342 -17.94 -2.62 -9.81
N PHE A 343 -18.21 -3.87 -10.20
CA PHE A 343 -17.41 -5.01 -9.77
C PHE A 343 -16.25 -5.31 -10.72
N LEU A 344 -16.00 -4.47 -11.73
CA LEU A 344 -14.86 -4.56 -12.65
C LEU A 344 -14.89 -5.77 -13.61
N ILE A 345 -16.09 -6.31 -13.86
CA ILE A 345 -16.27 -7.51 -14.68
C ILE A 345 -15.77 -7.30 -16.11
N HIS A 346 -15.99 -6.12 -16.67
CA HIS A 346 -15.48 -5.79 -18.01
C HIS A 346 -13.95 -5.84 -18.07
N ALA A 347 -13.25 -5.24 -17.11
CA ALA A 347 -11.78 -5.28 -17.06
C ALA A 347 -11.25 -6.71 -16.91
N TYR A 348 -11.90 -7.55 -16.09
CA TYR A 348 -11.55 -8.96 -15.96
C TYR A 348 -11.72 -9.73 -17.28
N GLN A 349 -12.87 -9.56 -17.94
CA GLN A 349 -13.16 -10.23 -19.21
C GLN A 349 -12.19 -9.79 -20.30
N ASP A 350 -11.91 -8.49 -20.41
CA ASP A 350 -10.97 -7.94 -21.38
C ASP A 350 -9.55 -8.49 -21.15
N LEU A 351 -9.08 -8.53 -19.90
CA LEU A 351 -7.78 -9.10 -19.55
C LEU A 351 -7.72 -10.60 -19.89
N ARG A 352 -8.73 -11.38 -19.48
CA ARG A 352 -8.80 -12.81 -19.75
C ARG A 352 -8.80 -13.10 -21.25
N ASP A 353 -9.64 -12.41 -22.01
CA ASP A 353 -9.76 -12.60 -23.45
C ASP A 353 -8.48 -12.21 -24.19
N PHE A 354 -7.82 -11.14 -23.75
CA PHE A 354 -6.49 -10.77 -24.25
C PHE A 354 -5.47 -11.90 -24.00
N VAL A 355 -5.34 -12.38 -22.76
CA VAL A 355 -4.33 -13.39 -22.42
C VAL A 355 -4.55 -14.68 -23.20
N LEU A 356 -5.80 -15.16 -23.30
CA LEU A 356 -6.13 -16.37 -24.05
C LEU A 356 -5.83 -16.21 -25.55
N ASP A 357 -6.16 -15.06 -26.15
CA ASP A 357 -5.87 -14.77 -27.55
C ASP A 357 -4.35 -14.67 -27.81
N PHE A 358 -3.61 -14.02 -26.90
CA PHE A 358 -2.16 -13.89 -27.00
C PHE A 358 -1.49 -15.27 -26.90
N GLN A 359 -1.90 -16.10 -25.94
CA GLN A 359 -1.35 -17.45 -25.74
C GLN A 359 -1.53 -18.36 -26.96
N ALA A 360 -2.58 -18.15 -27.77
CA ALA A 360 -2.88 -18.99 -28.93
C ALA A 360 -1.75 -19.01 -29.97
N ASN A 361 -1.00 -17.90 -30.11
CA ASN A 361 0.08 -17.80 -31.09
C ASN A 361 1.41 -17.26 -30.52
N ARG A 362 1.38 -16.49 -29.43
CA ARG A 362 2.55 -15.84 -28.77
C ARG A 362 3.47 -15.09 -29.73
N THR A 363 2.90 -14.56 -30.82
CA THR A 363 3.63 -13.78 -31.84
C THR A 363 3.62 -12.28 -31.56
N GLY A 364 2.92 -11.86 -30.50
CA GLY A 364 2.64 -10.45 -30.23
C GLY A 364 1.52 -9.86 -31.10
N LYS A 365 0.93 -10.63 -32.01
CA LYS A 365 -0.18 -10.20 -32.89
C LYS A 365 -1.50 -10.86 -32.46
N PRO A 366 -2.62 -10.11 -32.51
CA PRO A 366 -3.94 -10.69 -32.30
C PRO A 366 -4.25 -11.79 -33.30
N THR A 367 -5.05 -12.78 -32.90
CA THR A 367 -5.61 -13.73 -33.88
C THR A 367 -6.51 -12.99 -34.86
N LYS A 368 -6.82 -13.61 -36.02
CA LYS A 368 -7.74 -13.01 -37.00
C LYS A 368 -9.10 -12.64 -36.38
N ALA A 369 -9.61 -13.48 -35.48
CA ALA A 369 -10.87 -13.26 -34.79
C ALA A 369 -10.81 -12.06 -33.84
N MET A 370 -9.74 -11.96 -33.03
CA MET A 370 -9.57 -10.81 -32.14
C MET A 370 -9.29 -9.53 -32.92
N GLN A 371 -8.47 -9.58 -33.96
CA GLN A 371 -8.18 -8.45 -34.83
C GLN A 371 -9.47 -7.88 -35.45
N ALA A 372 -10.42 -8.72 -35.85
CA ALA A 372 -11.71 -8.30 -36.38
C ALA A 372 -12.56 -7.55 -35.34
N LYS A 373 -12.45 -7.90 -34.04
CA LYS A 373 -13.17 -7.24 -32.94
C LYS A 373 -12.60 -5.86 -32.62
N ILE A 374 -11.28 -5.71 -32.65
CA ILE A 374 -10.60 -4.49 -32.18
C ILE A 374 -10.19 -3.51 -33.30
N SER A 375 -10.35 -3.87 -34.57
CA SER A 375 -9.86 -3.08 -35.70
C SER A 375 -10.53 -1.71 -35.87
N LYS A 376 -11.78 -1.55 -35.44
CA LYS A 376 -12.59 -0.35 -35.67
C LYS A 376 -12.49 0.71 -34.56
N TRP A 377 -11.46 0.64 -33.73
CA TRP A 377 -11.30 1.59 -32.63
C TRP A 377 -10.87 2.97 -33.14
N ASP A 378 -11.60 4.01 -32.73
CA ASP A 378 -11.33 5.41 -33.06
C ASP A 378 -11.22 6.24 -31.77
N PRO A 379 -10.07 6.89 -31.48
CA PRO A 379 -9.91 7.72 -30.28
C PRO A 379 -10.83 8.96 -30.25
N ASN A 380 -11.41 9.36 -31.38
CA ASN A 380 -12.29 10.51 -31.52
C ASN A 380 -13.78 10.12 -31.61
N PHE A 381 -14.10 8.86 -31.33
CA PHE A 381 -15.48 8.39 -31.27
C PHE A 381 -16.32 9.22 -30.28
N ASN A 382 -17.51 9.64 -30.70
CA ASN A 382 -18.36 10.53 -29.90
C ASN A 382 -19.09 9.73 -28.81
N LEU A 383 -18.52 9.73 -27.60
CA LEU A 383 -19.07 9.03 -26.44
C LEU A 383 -20.37 9.64 -25.93
N GLU A 384 -20.63 10.94 -26.11
CA GLU A 384 -21.89 11.55 -25.68
C GLU A 384 -23.09 10.99 -26.46
N ARG A 385 -22.91 10.73 -27.75
CA ARG A 385 -23.96 10.21 -28.64
C ARG A 385 -24.05 8.68 -28.69
N ALA A 386 -23.03 7.99 -28.18
CA ALA A 386 -22.97 6.54 -28.16
C ALA A 386 -24.01 5.94 -27.20
N THR A 387 -24.44 4.72 -27.46
CA THR A 387 -25.15 3.87 -26.49
C THR A 387 -24.19 3.36 -25.41
N ASN A 388 -24.70 2.88 -24.27
CA ASN A 388 -23.86 2.27 -23.23
C ASN A 388 -23.05 1.08 -23.77
N GLU A 389 -23.67 0.24 -24.61
CA GLU A 389 -23.00 -0.91 -25.23
C GLU A 389 -21.86 -0.47 -26.17
N GLU A 390 -22.09 0.55 -26.98
CA GLU A 390 -21.05 1.11 -27.85
C GLU A 390 -19.88 1.69 -27.06
N ARG A 391 -20.14 2.39 -25.94
CA ARG A 391 -19.09 2.88 -25.04
C ARG A 391 -18.27 1.75 -24.45
N VAL A 392 -18.93 0.73 -23.90
CA VAL A 392 -18.27 -0.45 -23.32
C VAL A 392 -17.43 -1.18 -24.37
N ASN A 393 -17.96 -1.36 -25.58
CA ASN A 393 -17.21 -1.99 -26.67
C ASN A 393 -16.02 -1.12 -27.13
N TRP A 394 -16.19 0.20 -27.21
CA TRP A 394 -15.11 1.13 -27.54
C TRP A 394 -13.97 1.07 -26.50
N ARG A 395 -14.30 1.04 -25.21
CA ARG A 395 -13.34 0.86 -24.11
C ARG A 395 -12.64 -0.49 -24.19
N ARG A 396 -13.38 -1.57 -24.43
CA ARG A 396 -12.83 -2.92 -24.60
C ARG A 396 -11.79 -2.99 -25.72
N CYS A 397 -12.10 -2.40 -26.88
CA CYS A 397 -11.16 -2.33 -27.99
C CYS A 397 -9.87 -1.59 -27.60
N TYR A 398 -9.97 -0.48 -26.87
CA TYR A 398 -8.81 0.20 -26.29
C TYR A 398 -8.03 -0.71 -25.35
N THR A 399 -8.68 -1.32 -24.36
CA THR A 399 -8.02 -2.15 -23.33
C THR A 399 -7.20 -3.27 -23.96
N ILE A 400 -7.78 -4.01 -24.91
CA ILE A 400 -7.11 -5.14 -25.56
C ILE A 400 -5.96 -4.64 -26.45
N LYS A 401 -6.14 -3.56 -27.23
CA LYS A 401 -5.06 -2.96 -28.02
C LYS A 401 -3.89 -2.52 -27.12
N TRP A 402 -4.19 -1.90 -25.98
CA TRP A 402 -3.21 -1.42 -25.01
C TRP A 402 -2.43 -2.56 -24.36
N LEU A 403 -3.10 -3.65 -23.99
CA LEU A 403 -2.47 -4.86 -23.45
C LEU A 403 -1.49 -5.52 -24.42
N TYR A 404 -1.85 -5.59 -25.70
CA TYR A 404 -0.95 -6.08 -26.74
C TYR A 404 0.34 -5.25 -26.81
N ASP A 405 0.21 -3.92 -26.84
CA ASP A 405 1.36 -3.03 -26.89
C ASP A 405 2.22 -3.15 -25.61
N LEU A 406 1.59 -3.25 -24.43
CA LEU A 406 2.28 -3.40 -23.15
C LEU A 406 3.15 -4.67 -23.14
N VAL A 407 2.56 -5.83 -23.45
CA VAL A 407 3.29 -7.12 -23.43
C VAL A 407 4.38 -7.16 -24.51
N ASN A 408 4.13 -6.59 -25.69
CA ASN A 408 5.12 -6.53 -26.76
C ASN A 408 6.33 -5.66 -26.38
N VAL A 409 6.08 -4.50 -25.75
CA VAL A 409 7.13 -3.63 -25.23
C VAL A 409 7.91 -4.31 -24.10
N PHE A 410 7.20 -4.89 -23.12
CA PHE A 410 7.83 -5.42 -21.93
C PHE A 410 8.65 -6.69 -22.22
N SER A 411 8.18 -7.54 -23.14
CA SER A 411 8.89 -8.77 -23.54
C SER A 411 9.98 -8.55 -24.61
N SER A 412 10.11 -7.32 -25.11
CA SER A 412 10.91 -6.96 -26.28
C SER A 412 12.34 -7.50 -26.27
N ILE A 413 13.03 -7.37 -25.14
CA ILE A 413 14.44 -7.75 -25.00
C ILE A 413 14.63 -9.26 -25.18
N VAL A 414 13.79 -10.06 -24.51
CA VAL A 414 13.89 -11.53 -24.57
C VAL A 414 13.50 -12.02 -25.96
N VAL A 415 12.45 -11.45 -26.55
CA VAL A 415 12.02 -11.78 -27.92
C VAL A 415 13.15 -11.48 -28.91
N GLN A 416 13.79 -10.31 -28.82
CA GLN A 416 14.93 -9.97 -29.67
C GLN A 416 16.12 -10.90 -29.46
N ARG A 417 16.45 -11.28 -28.23
CA ARG A 417 17.55 -12.21 -27.98
C ARG A 417 17.29 -13.58 -28.58
N ASN A 418 16.06 -14.07 -28.51
CA ASN A 418 15.71 -15.34 -29.14
C ASN A 418 15.75 -15.27 -30.67
N THR A 419 15.21 -14.21 -31.25
CA THR A 419 15.02 -14.08 -32.70
C THR A 419 16.27 -13.58 -33.44
N VAL A 420 16.98 -12.61 -32.88
CA VAL A 420 18.16 -11.96 -33.51
C VAL A 420 19.45 -12.64 -33.09
N ARG A 421 19.60 -12.96 -31.79
CA ARG A 421 20.84 -13.57 -31.26
C ARG A 421 20.82 -15.09 -31.24
N GLY A 422 19.70 -15.71 -31.62
CA GLY A 422 19.54 -17.16 -31.62
C GLY A 422 19.55 -17.79 -30.24
N GLU A 423 19.34 -16.99 -29.18
CA GLU A 423 19.16 -17.51 -27.83
C GLU A 423 17.88 -18.37 -27.77
N LYS A 424 17.80 -19.32 -26.85
CA LYS A 424 16.67 -20.28 -26.77
C LYS A 424 15.97 -20.20 -25.41
N HIS A 425 15.61 -18.99 -24.99
CA HIS A 425 14.86 -18.78 -23.77
C HIS A 425 13.44 -19.35 -23.93
N VAL A 426 13.07 -20.25 -23.03
CA VAL A 426 11.73 -20.84 -22.95
C VAL A 426 10.81 -19.84 -22.25
N TYR A 427 9.92 -19.18 -22.99
CA TYR A 427 9.12 -18.04 -22.51
C TYR A 427 8.34 -18.32 -21.21
N GLU A 428 7.89 -19.55 -20.99
CA GLU A 428 7.16 -19.97 -19.79
C GLU A 428 7.99 -19.95 -18.52
N ASN A 429 9.30 -20.11 -18.67
CA ASN A 429 10.30 -20.22 -17.59
C ASN A 429 11.07 -18.91 -17.40
N VAL A 430 10.84 -17.92 -18.27
CA VAL A 430 11.42 -16.59 -18.10
C VAL A 430 10.77 -15.93 -16.89
N ASP A 431 11.60 -15.43 -16.00
CA ASP A 431 11.16 -14.56 -14.91
C ASP A 431 10.94 -13.14 -15.46
N TRP A 432 9.67 -12.79 -15.67
CA TRP A 432 9.24 -11.47 -16.13
C TRP A 432 8.97 -10.51 -14.97
N SER A 433 9.27 -10.87 -13.72
CA SER A 433 9.05 -9.97 -12.59
C SER A 433 9.89 -8.70 -12.71
N ALA A 434 9.43 -7.61 -12.10
CA ALA A 434 10.16 -6.35 -12.06
C ALA A 434 11.56 -6.47 -11.39
N SER A 435 11.76 -7.49 -10.56
CA SER A 435 13.03 -7.84 -9.91
C SER A 435 13.81 -8.95 -10.63
N GLY A 436 13.29 -9.46 -11.76
CA GLY A 436 13.92 -10.55 -12.50
C GLY A 436 15.23 -10.12 -13.19
N PRO A 437 15.99 -11.07 -13.75
CA PRO A 437 17.29 -10.81 -14.37
C PRO A 437 17.22 -9.90 -15.61
N TRP A 438 16.03 -9.71 -16.17
CA TRP A 438 15.79 -8.85 -17.32
C TRP A 438 15.53 -7.39 -16.95
N SER A 439 15.31 -7.10 -15.67
CA SER A 439 15.10 -5.74 -15.15
C SER A 439 16.29 -4.81 -15.38
N VAL A 440 17.47 -5.36 -15.65
CA VAL A 440 18.68 -4.63 -16.07
C VAL A 440 18.48 -3.87 -17.38
N HIS A 441 17.53 -4.31 -18.22
CA HIS A 441 17.12 -3.61 -19.44
C HIS A 441 15.83 -2.84 -19.15
N ARG A 442 15.95 -1.53 -18.98
CA ARG A 442 14.78 -0.67 -18.82
C ARG A 442 13.93 -0.69 -20.10
N VAL A 443 12.64 -0.96 -19.96
CA VAL A 443 11.67 -0.97 -21.07
C VAL A 443 10.37 -0.22 -20.75
N LEU A 444 10.14 0.09 -19.47
CA LEU A 444 8.93 0.75 -19.00
C LEU A 444 9.23 1.55 -17.71
N PHE A 445 8.44 2.60 -17.48
CA PHE A 445 8.41 3.37 -16.24
C PHE A 445 7.03 3.22 -15.56
N GLY A 446 7.02 3.11 -14.24
CA GLY A 446 5.86 3.09 -13.34
C GLY A 446 5.17 1.73 -13.22
N LEU A 447 4.78 1.11 -14.34
CA LEU A 447 3.92 -0.10 -14.33
C LEU A 447 4.69 -1.44 -14.40
N ASN A 448 5.93 -1.49 -13.89
CA ASN A 448 6.82 -2.65 -14.06
C ASN A 448 6.27 -3.95 -13.44
N GLU A 449 5.74 -3.92 -12.22
CA GLU A 449 5.16 -5.11 -11.58
C GLU A 449 3.98 -5.65 -12.39
N PHE A 450 3.02 -4.78 -12.68
CA PHE A 450 1.83 -5.13 -13.44
C PHE A 450 2.16 -5.67 -14.83
N ALA A 451 3.06 -5.00 -15.57
CA ALA A 451 3.51 -5.45 -16.88
C ALA A 451 4.19 -6.83 -16.80
N GLY A 452 4.96 -7.09 -15.75
CA GLY A 452 5.57 -8.38 -15.47
C GLY A 452 4.54 -9.48 -15.20
N ASP A 453 3.51 -9.21 -14.40
CA ASP A 453 2.43 -10.15 -14.10
C ASP A 453 1.60 -10.48 -15.35
N ILE A 454 1.19 -9.46 -16.12
CA ILE A 454 0.44 -9.66 -17.37
C ILE A 454 1.28 -10.40 -18.41
N THR A 455 2.56 -10.04 -18.57
CA THR A 455 3.47 -10.73 -19.49
C THR A 455 3.70 -12.18 -19.07
N SER A 456 3.85 -12.45 -17.77
CA SER A 456 3.97 -13.80 -17.22
C SER A 456 2.77 -14.67 -17.56
N MET A 457 1.55 -14.12 -17.46
CA MET A 457 0.32 -14.81 -17.85
C MET A 457 0.24 -15.02 -19.37
N ALA A 458 0.52 -14.00 -20.17
CA ALA A 458 0.45 -14.04 -21.63
C ALA A 458 1.47 -15.02 -22.27
N MET A 459 2.63 -15.21 -21.64
CA MET A 459 3.71 -16.06 -22.15
C MET A 459 3.59 -17.54 -21.77
N LYS A 460 2.63 -17.94 -20.93
CA LYS A 460 2.34 -19.35 -20.64
C LYS A 460 1.90 -20.13 -21.88
N LYS A 461 1.91 -21.46 -21.79
CA LYS A 461 1.49 -22.33 -22.89
C LYS A 461 0.00 -22.13 -23.22
N PRO A 462 -0.38 -22.23 -24.50
CA PRO A 462 -1.79 -22.32 -24.86
C PRO A 462 -2.51 -23.41 -24.05
N GLY A 463 -3.70 -23.09 -23.55
CA GLY A 463 -4.50 -24.00 -22.72
C GLY A 463 -4.17 -23.99 -21.23
N THR A 464 -3.27 -23.11 -20.77
CA THR A 464 -3.04 -22.89 -19.34
C THR A 464 -4.27 -22.25 -18.70
N ASP A 465 -4.71 -22.79 -17.56
CA ASP A 465 -5.79 -22.18 -16.77
C ASP A 465 -5.29 -20.92 -16.06
N ILE A 466 -5.58 -19.76 -16.66
CA ILE A 466 -5.14 -18.46 -16.16
C ILE A 466 -6.08 -17.87 -15.11
N THR A 467 -7.28 -18.41 -14.89
CA THR A 467 -8.23 -17.77 -13.96
C THR A 467 -7.72 -17.82 -12.53
N LYS A 468 -6.93 -18.84 -12.21
CA LYS A 468 -6.19 -19.00 -10.96
C LYS A 468 -4.99 -18.06 -10.78
N MET A 469 -4.64 -17.29 -11.81
CA MET A 469 -3.53 -16.32 -11.79
C MET A 469 -4.02 -14.87 -11.76
N ILE A 470 -5.32 -14.64 -11.97
CA ILE A 470 -5.90 -13.30 -11.99
C ILE A 470 -6.44 -12.95 -10.61
N TYR A 471 -5.66 -12.18 -9.86
CA TYR A 471 -6.05 -11.65 -8.56
C TYR A 471 -6.80 -10.31 -8.68
N PRO A 472 -7.56 -9.90 -7.65
CA PRO A 472 -8.36 -8.68 -7.68
C PRO A 472 -7.55 -7.41 -7.95
N HIS A 473 -6.32 -7.34 -7.42
CA HIS A 473 -5.46 -6.17 -7.63
C HIS A 473 -5.02 -6.01 -9.09
N HIS A 474 -4.87 -7.11 -9.86
CA HIS A 474 -4.61 -7.02 -11.30
C HIS A 474 -5.80 -6.35 -12.02
N VAL A 475 -7.02 -6.78 -11.72
CA VAL A 475 -8.24 -6.24 -12.34
C VAL A 475 -8.47 -4.79 -11.91
N PHE A 476 -8.24 -4.48 -10.63
CA PHE A 476 -8.33 -3.12 -10.11
C PHE A 476 -7.35 -2.17 -10.78
N GLN A 477 -6.07 -2.56 -10.91
CA GLN A 477 -5.06 -1.76 -11.59
C GLN A 477 -5.39 -1.56 -13.07
N MET A 478 -5.85 -2.63 -13.75
CA MET A 478 -6.36 -2.53 -15.13
C MET A 478 -7.50 -1.51 -15.24
N GLN A 479 -8.46 -1.56 -14.32
CA GLN A 479 -9.57 -0.63 -14.32
C GLN A 479 -9.10 0.81 -14.10
N CYS A 480 -8.15 1.05 -13.20
CA CYS A 480 -7.58 2.38 -12.99
C CYS A 480 -6.89 2.91 -14.27
N ILE A 481 -6.20 2.04 -15.01
CA ILE A 481 -5.61 2.39 -16.31
C ILE A 481 -6.68 2.83 -17.29
N VAL A 482 -7.72 2.02 -17.43
CA VAL A 482 -8.80 2.28 -18.37
C VAL A 482 -9.60 3.52 -17.98
N ASP A 483 -9.94 3.68 -16.70
CA ASP A 483 -10.69 4.83 -16.18
C ASP A 483 -9.93 6.14 -16.42
N SER A 484 -8.60 6.17 -16.20
CA SER A 484 -7.80 7.37 -16.47
C SER A 484 -7.93 7.84 -17.92
N PHE A 485 -8.01 6.88 -18.86
CA PHE A 485 -8.20 7.16 -20.27
C PHE A 485 -9.64 7.58 -20.59
N THR A 486 -10.65 6.84 -20.14
CA THR A 486 -12.04 7.17 -20.45
C THR A 486 -12.44 8.52 -19.86
N VAL A 487 -11.97 8.85 -18.65
CA VAL A 487 -12.19 10.14 -18.00
C VAL A 487 -11.61 11.27 -18.85
N SER A 488 -10.39 11.12 -19.40
CA SER A 488 -9.81 12.13 -20.30
C SER A 488 -10.61 12.33 -21.59
N ARG A 489 -11.45 11.35 -21.95
CA ARG A 489 -12.35 11.37 -23.10
C ARG A 489 -13.78 11.75 -22.74
N GLY A 490 -14.01 12.21 -21.51
CA GLY A 490 -15.31 12.70 -21.05
C GLY A 490 -16.26 11.61 -20.62
N TRP A 491 -15.76 10.43 -20.25
CA TRP A 491 -16.60 9.35 -19.71
C TRP A 491 -16.05 8.82 -18.37
N SER A 492 -16.84 9.01 -17.32
CA SER A 492 -16.62 8.47 -15.98
C SER A 492 -17.80 7.62 -15.51
N LEU A 493 -17.66 6.93 -14.37
CA LEU A 493 -18.68 6.08 -13.81
C LEU A 493 -19.00 6.50 -12.38
N SER A 494 -20.30 6.64 -12.10
CA SER A 494 -20.83 6.87 -10.76
C SER A 494 -21.61 5.64 -10.31
N ALA A 495 -21.39 5.20 -9.08
CA ALA A 495 -22.18 4.12 -8.50
C ALA A 495 -23.68 4.50 -8.39
N LEU A 496 -23.97 5.79 -8.20
CA LEU A 496 -25.33 6.32 -8.09
C LEU A 496 -25.93 6.74 -9.44
N HIS A 497 -25.13 7.30 -10.35
CA HIS A 497 -25.62 7.88 -11.61
C HIS A 497 -25.31 7.03 -12.85
N GLY A 498 -24.57 5.93 -12.72
CA GLY A 498 -24.14 5.11 -13.85
C GLY A 498 -23.13 5.84 -14.73
N HIS A 499 -23.31 5.80 -16.05
CA HIS A 499 -22.43 6.45 -17.01
C HIS A 499 -22.57 7.97 -16.94
N MET A 500 -21.49 8.66 -16.58
CA MET A 500 -21.39 10.11 -16.52
C MET A 500 -20.61 10.62 -17.73
N LEU A 501 -21.17 11.61 -18.43
CA LEU A 501 -20.65 12.10 -19.70
C LEU A 501 -20.42 13.61 -19.66
N GLU A 502 -19.27 14.03 -20.15
CA GLU A 502 -18.91 15.44 -20.37
C GLU A 502 -18.08 15.55 -21.66
N ALA A 503 -17.83 16.77 -22.12
CA ALA A 503 -17.04 16.97 -23.33
C ALA A 503 -15.60 16.46 -23.13
N PRO A 504 -14.95 15.87 -24.15
CA PRO A 504 -13.55 15.45 -24.06
C PRO A 504 -12.61 16.60 -23.65
N ALA A 505 -11.59 16.29 -22.85
CA ALA A 505 -10.68 17.29 -22.32
C ALA A 505 -9.89 18.01 -23.43
N LYS A 506 -10.18 19.29 -23.67
CA LYS A 506 -9.56 20.07 -24.77
C LYS A 506 -8.04 20.20 -24.68
N LYS A 507 -7.50 20.25 -23.46
CA LYS A 507 -6.06 20.38 -23.18
C LYS A 507 -5.48 19.14 -22.49
N GLY A 508 -6.31 18.14 -22.24
CA GLY A 508 -5.92 16.91 -21.54
C GLY A 508 -5.15 15.99 -22.49
N ARG A 509 -3.82 16.04 -22.43
CA ARG A 509 -2.95 15.08 -23.10
C ARG A 509 -2.26 14.22 -22.04
N ALA A 510 -2.28 12.89 -22.21
CA ALA A 510 -1.63 11.95 -21.29
C ALA A 510 -0.17 12.34 -20.99
N ARG A 511 0.56 12.78 -22.03
CA ARG A 511 1.99 13.10 -21.97
C ARG A 511 2.31 14.51 -21.49
N ARG A 512 1.33 15.36 -21.19
CA ARG A 512 1.52 16.79 -20.89
C ARG A 512 2.68 17.04 -19.93
N ASP A 513 2.64 16.39 -18.76
CA ASP A 513 3.60 16.67 -17.69
C ASP A 513 4.95 15.95 -17.94
N VAL A 514 4.94 14.82 -18.65
CA VAL A 514 6.17 14.14 -19.08
C VAL A 514 6.93 14.98 -20.10
N ASP A 515 6.23 15.52 -21.10
CA ASP A 515 6.81 16.40 -22.10
C ASP A 515 7.35 17.68 -21.43
N LEU A 516 6.66 18.19 -20.40
CA LEU A 516 7.10 19.31 -19.58
C LEU A 516 8.33 18.96 -18.71
N PHE A 517 8.44 17.75 -18.19
CA PHE A 517 9.59 17.35 -17.40
C PHE A 517 10.85 17.16 -18.25
N LEU A 518 10.70 16.52 -19.41
CA LEU A 518 11.85 16.17 -20.25
C LEU A 518 12.30 17.32 -21.15
N ASP A 519 11.35 18.06 -21.71
CA ASP A 519 11.58 19.08 -22.75
C ASP A 519 12.50 18.58 -23.86
N ARG A 520 12.16 17.42 -24.45
CA ARG A 520 13.01 16.72 -25.42
C ARG A 520 13.52 17.61 -26.56
N GLN A 521 12.73 18.59 -26.97
CA GLN A 521 13.07 19.50 -28.06
C GLN A 521 13.68 20.83 -27.61
N ASN A 522 14.03 20.96 -26.32
CA ASN A 522 14.63 22.16 -25.72
C ASN A 522 13.84 23.44 -26.05
N LYS A 523 12.51 23.37 -25.98
CA LYS A 523 11.64 24.50 -26.36
C LYS A 523 11.67 25.62 -25.33
N ARG A 524 11.90 25.29 -24.05
CA ARG A 524 12.05 26.27 -22.98
C ARG A 524 13.53 26.43 -22.64
N VAL A 525 13.93 27.67 -22.42
CA VAL A 525 15.31 28.02 -22.11
C VAL A 525 15.59 27.68 -20.64
N PHE A 526 16.69 26.98 -20.38
CA PHE A 526 17.12 26.52 -19.05
C PHE A 526 16.09 25.67 -18.30
N ALA A 527 15.32 24.86 -19.03
CA ALA A 527 14.29 24.02 -18.45
C ALA A 527 14.27 22.62 -19.07
N GLY A 528 13.77 21.66 -18.29
CA GLY A 528 13.70 20.27 -18.68
C GLY A 528 14.96 19.48 -18.33
N TYR A 529 14.77 18.19 -18.05
CA TYR A 529 15.83 17.30 -17.65
C TYR A 529 16.92 17.16 -18.74
N CYS A 530 16.51 17.01 -20.01
CA CYS A 530 17.45 16.76 -21.10
C CYS A 530 18.43 17.93 -21.30
N GLN A 531 17.92 19.16 -21.38
CA GLN A 531 18.75 20.35 -21.52
C GLN A 531 19.69 20.52 -20.33
N THR A 532 19.22 20.21 -19.12
CA THR A 532 20.01 20.34 -17.89
C THR A 532 21.23 19.41 -17.90
N VAL A 533 21.06 18.17 -18.36
CA VAL A 533 22.17 17.21 -18.50
C VAL A 533 23.20 17.70 -19.54
N ASP A 534 22.74 18.23 -20.67
CA ASP A 534 23.63 18.74 -21.71
C ASP A 534 24.37 20.00 -21.27
N LEU A 535 23.71 20.89 -20.51
CA LEU A 535 24.34 22.07 -19.93
C LEU A 535 25.40 21.70 -18.88
N LEU A 536 25.09 20.74 -18.00
CA LEU A 536 26.04 20.23 -17.02
C LEU A 536 27.30 19.71 -17.72
N LYS A 537 27.15 18.96 -18.81
CA LYS A 537 28.28 18.48 -19.61
C LYS A 537 29.16 19.63 -20.10
N GLN A 538 28.56 20.64 -20.71
CA GLN A 538 29.27 21.80 -21.25
C GLN A 538 30.05 22.55 -20.16
N ILE A 539 29.45 22.72 -18.98
CA ILE A 539 30.12 23.36 -17.84
C ILE A 539 31.31 22.52 -17.36
N LEU A 540 31.13 21.21 -17.20
CA LEU A 540 32.20 20.31 -16.76
C LEU A 540 33.38 20.23 -17.74
N GLU A 541 33.09 20.26 -19.05
CA GLU A 541 34.10 20.29 -20.11
C GLU A 541 34.84 21.64 -20.12
N LYS A 542 34.10 22.75 -20.06
CA LYS A 542 34.67 24.11 -20.03
C LYS A 542 35.59 24.32 -18.83
N ASP A 543 35.22 23.80 -17.67
CA ASP A 543 36.00 23.95 -16.43
C ASP A 543 37.14 22.91 -16.31
N GLY A 544 37.32 22.04 -17.30
CA GLY A 544 38.33 20.98 -17.28
C GLY A 544 38.10 19.91 -16.20
N LYS A 545 36.90 19.86 -15.60
CA LYS A 545 36.54 18.95 -14.51
C LYS A 545 35.95 17.61 -14.99
N MET A 546 35.65 17.48 -16.28
CA MET A 546 35.01 16.28 -16.84
C MET A 546 35.73 14.97 -16.48
N ALA A 547 37.07 14.94 -16.50
CA ALA A 547 37.82 13.74 -16.12
C ALA A 547 37.61 13.30 -14.66
N GLN A 548 37.42 14.25 -13.75
CA GLN A 548 37.17 13.99 -12.32
C GLN A 548 35.73 13.48 -12.07
N HIS A 549 34.86 13.70 -13.04
CA HIS A 549 33.41 13.60 -12.92
C HIS A 549 32.79 12.60 -13.91
N LYS A 550 33.64 11.98 -14.74
CA LYS A 550 33.26 11.10 -15.85
C LYS A 550 32.32 9.97 -15.40
N ASP A 551 32.72 9.21 -14.38
CA ASP A 551 31.98 8.03 -13.93
C ASP A 551 30.54 8.34 -13.50
N PHE A 552 30.27 9.51 -12.90
CA PHE A 552 28.90 9.86 -12.54
C PHE A 552 28.14 10.47 -13.71
N PHE A 553 28.83 11.23 -14.56
CA PHE A 553 28.18 11.82 -15.72
C PHE A 553 27.68 10.72 -16.68
N GLU A 554 28.43 9.63 -16.82
CA GLU A 554 27.98 8.44 -17.56
C GLU A 554 26.66 7.88 -16.99
N ILE A 555 26.48 7.87 -15.67
CA ILE A 555 25.23 7.40 -15.05
C ILE A 555 24.07 8.35 -15.36
N ILE A 556 24.27 9.67 -15.23
CA ILE A 556 23.26 10.67 -15.60
C ILE A 556 22.86 10.47 -17.07
N LYS A 557 23.83 10.18 -17.94
CA LYS A 557 23.60 9.98 -19.36
C LYS A 557 22.80 8.70 -19.63
N ILE A 558 23.06 7.62 -18.90
CA ILE A 558 22.26 6.39 -18.97
C ILE A 558 20.81 6.70 -18.58
N ALA A 559 20.57 7.38 -17.45
CA ALA A 559 19.22 7.77 -17.04
C ALA A 559 18.54 8.69 -18.05
N GLN A 560 19.27 9.64 -18.64
CA GLN A 560 18.75 10.51 -19.71
C GLN A 560 18.32 9.69 -20.94
N LEU A 561 19.12 8.71 -21.35
CA LEU A 561 18.77 7.83 -22.47
C LEU A 561 17.53 7.00 -22.15
N ASP A 562 17.43 6.41 -20.96
CA ASP A 562 16.25 5.65 -20.54
C ASP A 562 15.00 6.53 -20.51
N PHE A 563 15.09 7.76 -20.03
CA PHE A 563 13.97 8.70 -20.07
C PHE A 563 13.56 9.05 -21.50
N VAL A 564 14.52 9.35 -22.37
CA VAL A 564 14.23 9.69 -23.77
C VAL A 564 13.54 8.53 -24.46
N ASP A 565 14.06 7.31 -24.26
CA ASP A 565 13.64 6.11 -24.97
C ASP A 565 12.34 5.47 -24.43
N PHE A 566 11.98 5.68 -23.16
CA PHE A 566 10.89 4.92 -22.52
C PHE A 566 9.91 5.73 -21.64
N LEU A 567 10.19 7.00 -21.31
CA LEU A 567 9.31 7.81 -20.45
C LEU A 567 8.37 8.71 -21.29
N GLY A 568 7.15 8.28 -21.54
CA GLY A 568 6.16 9.01 -22.36
C GLY A 568 6.34 8.85 -23.86
N GLU A 569 7.47 8.32 -24.32
CA GLU A 569 7.64 7.77 -25.67
C GLU A 569 8.33 6.42 -25.54
N HIS A 570 8.14 5.54 -26.52
CA HIS A 570 8.89 4.29 -26.60
C HIS A 570 9.72 4.24 -27.88
N LYS A 571 10.99 3.83 -27.80
CA LYS A 571 11.86 3.67 -28.98
C LYS A 571 11.43 2.62 -30.03
N TYR A 572 10.32 1.93 -29.81
CA TYR A 572 9.77 0.87 -30.66
C TYR A 572 8.37 1.25 -31.19
N THR A 573 8.04 2.54 -31.22
CA THR A 573 6.76 3.06 -31.71
C THR A 573 6.41 2.56 -33.12
N THR A 574 7.40 2.40 -33.98
CA THR A 574 7.23 1.86 -35.34
C THR A 574 7.28 0.33 -35.42
N GLY A 575 7.45 -0.35 -34.28
CA GLY A 575 7.79 -1.78 -34.23
C GLY A 575 9.26 -2.04 -34.57
N LEU A 576 9.63 -3.32 -34.46
CA LEU A 576 10.89 -3.88 -34.92
C LEU A 576 10.60 -5.04 -35.87
N ASP A 577 11.61 -5.56 -36.57
CA ASP A 577 11.44 -6.77 -37.39
C ASP A 577 10.88 -7.96 -36.58
N THR A 578 11.20 -7.99 -35.28
CA THR A 578 10.85 -9.07 -34.35
C THR A 578 9.70 -8.71 -33.39
N ILE A 579 9.26 -7.46 -33.38
CA ILE A 579 8.18 -6.95 -32.52
C ILE A 579 7.17 -6.20 -33.39
N PRO A 580 5.89 -6.61 -33.42
CA PRO A 580 4.93 -5.96 -34.29
C PRO A 580 4.78 -4.46 -33.96
N PRO A 581 4.42 -3.61 -34.94
CA PRO A 581 4.08 -2.22 -34.69
C PRO A 581 2.94 -2.06 -33.68
N SER A 582 2.83 -0.88 -33.06
CA SER A 582 1.73 -0.55 -32.14
C SER A 582 0.36 -0.89 -32.73
N ARG A 583 -0.55 -1.41 -31.91
CA ARG A 583 -1.96 -1.65 -32.28
C ARG A 583 -2.75 -0.36 -32.51
N PHE A 584 -2.15 0.78 -32.18
CA PHE A 584 -2.69 2.12 -32.41
C PHE A 584 -1.99 2.85 -33.56
N ALA A 585 -1.08 2.20 -34.31
CA ALA A 585 -0.31 2.84 -35.37
C ALA A 585 -1.16 3.48 -36.49
N ASP A 586 -2.43 3.08 -36.61
CA ASP A 586 -3.45 3.70 -37.46
C ASP A 586 -3.77 5.16 -37.06
N HIS A 587 -3.59 5.51 -35.79
CA HIS A 587 -3.87 6.85 -35.25
C HIS A 587 -2.63 7.52 -34.65
N ASN A 588 -1.87 6.78 -33.84
CA ASN A 588 -0.64 7.22 -33.23
C ASN A 588 0.28 6.02 -32.90
N PRO A 589 1.49 5.93 -33.48
CA PRO A 589 2.43 4.83 -33.21
C PRO A 589 2.96 4.82 -31.76
N ASN A 590 2.78 5.91 -31.01
CA ASN A 590 3.05 5.99 -29.56
C ASN A 590 1.79 5.72 -28.70
N GLY A 591 0.82 4.97 -29.22
CA GLY A 591 -0.49 4.81 -28.57
C GLY A 591 -0.45 4.27 -27.14
N LEU A 592 0.53 3.43 -26.79
CA LEU A 592 0.72 2.91 -25.43
C LEU A 592 0.81 4.03 -24.38
N GLN A 593 1.55 5.11 -24.70
CA GLN A 593 1.73 6.28 -23.83
C GLN A 593 0.70 7.38 -24.14
N GLU A 594 0.44 7.65 -25.43
CA GLU A 594 -0.47 8.73 -25.85
C GLU A 594 -1.91 8.55 -25.32
N TYR A 595 -2.36 7.30 -25.21
CA TYR A 595 -3.69 6.95 -24.72
C TYR A 595 -3.68 6.37 -23.31
N SER A 596 -2.63 6.58 -22.50
CA SER A 596 -2.57 6.09 -21.12
C SER A 596 -2.10 7.17 -20.14
N PRO A 597 -3.03 8.00 -19.64
CA PRO A 597 -2.71 9.02 -18.64
C PRO A 597 -2.07 8.44 -17.38
N ILE A 598 -2.56 7.30 -16.88
CA ILE A 598 -1.95 6.65 -15.71
C ILE A 598 -0.51 6.21 -15.97
N LEU A 599 -0.19 5.62 -17.12
CA LEU A 599 1.16 5.15 -17.42
C LEU A 599 2.13 6.35 -17.48
N CYS A 600 1.69 7.45 -18.08
CA CYS A 600 2.45 8.69 -18.08
C CYS A 600 2.61 9.26 -16.67
N GLY A 601 1.57 9.23 -15.85
CA GLY A 601 1.59 9.74 -14.47
C GLY A 601 2.51 8.93 -13.56
N VAL A 602 2.33 7.62 -13.47
CA VAL A 602 3.19 6.74 -12.67
C VAL A 602 4.61 6.67 -13.23
N GLY A 603 4.77 6.77 -14.55
CA GLY A 603 6.08 6.82 -15.16
C GLY A 603 6.82 8.11 -14.83
N LEU A 604 6.10 9.25 -14.82
CA LEU A 604 6.67 10.54 -14.42
C LEU A 604 7.02 10.56 -12.94
N GLU A 605 6.19 9.97 -12.08
CA GLU A 605 6.47 9.83 -10.65
C GLU A 605 7.79 9.08 -10.41
N GLU A 606 7.96 7.90 -11.00
CA GLU A 606 9.23 7.17 -10.94
C GLU A 606 10.40 7.96 -11.57
N GLY A 607 10.15 8.66 -12.68
CA GLY A 607 11.16 9.50 -13.34
C GLY A 607 11.63 10.68 -12.49
N LEU A 608 10.72 11.33 -11.78
CA LEU A 608 11.01 12.41 -10.84
C LEU A 608 11.79 11.87 -9.64
N GLU A 609 11.44 10.70 -9.12
CA GLU A 609 12.18 10.04 -8.05
C GLU A 609 13.63 9.75 -8.48
N ILE A 610 13.84 9.17 -9.66
CA ILE A 610 15.19 8.90 -10.19
C ILE A 610 15.97 10.20 -10.38
N ALA A 611 15.36 11.21 -11.00
CA ALA A 611 16.01 12.50 -11.23
C ALA A 611 16.37 13.20 -9.91
N TYR A 612 15.50 13.11 -8.91
CA TYR A 612 15.76 13.60 -7.56
C TYR A 612 16.95 12.87 -6.93
N ARG A 613 16.94 11.54 -6.92
CA ARG A 613 18.03 10.71 -6.36
C ARG A 613 19.38 11.01 -7.04
N ILE A 614 19.38 11.21 -8.36
CA ILE A 614 20.56 11.64 -9.12
C ILE A 614 21.01 13.04 -8.68
N GLY A 615 20.08 13.99 -8.53
CA GLY A 615 20.36 15.35 -8.06
C GLY A 615 21.00 15.36 -6.67
N MET A 616 20.44 14.62 -5.72
CA MET A 616 20.99 14.49 -4.37
C MET A 616 22.38 13.86 -4.39
N PHE A 617 22.55 12.81 -5.20
CA PHE A 617 23.86 12.19 -5.39
C PHE A 617 24.90 13.18 -5.94
N LEU A 618 24.51 14.09 -6.85
CA LEU A 618 25.41 15.13 -7.37
C LEU A 618 25.75 16.17 -6.31
N TRP A 619 24.78 16.59 -5.50
CA TRP A 619 24.99 17.52 -4.40
C TRP A 619 26.00 17.01 -3.37
N GLU A 620 26.02 15.71 -3.07
CA GLU A 620 27.03 15.14 -2.17
C GLU A 620 28.44 15.08 -2.78
N ARG A 621 28.54 15.08 -4.11
CA ARG A 621 29.82 14.92 -4.82
C ARG A 621 30.45 16.22 -5.27
N MET A 622 29.64 17.25 -5.43
CA MET A 622 30.06 18.57 -5.83
C MET A 622 30.06 19.52 -4.62
N PRO A 623 31.17 20.20 -4.29
CA PRO A 623 31.16 21.20 -3.23
C PRO A 623 30.35 22.45 -3.61
N GLU A 624 30.19 22.76 -4.89
CA GLU A 624 29.63 24.01 -5.40
C GLU A 624 28.21 24.34 -4.88
N PRO A 625 27.24 23.40 -4.83
CA PRO A 625 25.91 23.66 -4.27
C PRO A 625 25.96 24.07 -2.80
N THR A 626 26.74 23.37 -1.97
CA THR A 626 26.91 23.71 -0.55
C THR A 626 27.57 25.07 -0.40
N LEU A 627 28.63 25.35 -1.18
CA LEU A 627 29.31 26.65 -1.17
C LEU A 627 28.36 27.79 -1.58
N MET A 628 27.50 27.56 -2.58
CA MET A 628 26.52 28.54 -3.05
C MET A 628 25.50 28.87 -1.97
N ILE A 629 24.98 27.86 -1.25
CA ILE A 629 24.02 28.05 -0.16
C ILE A 629 24.65 28.81 1.02
N HIS A 630 25.87 28.45 1.42
CA HIS A 630 26.60 29.18 2.47
C HIS A 630 26.89 30.63 2.07
N LEU A 631 27.29 30.85 0.81
CA LEU A 631 27.52 32.18 0.28
C LEU A 631 26.23 33.02 0.28
N HIS A 632 25.13 32.44 -0.20
CA HIS A 632 23.81 33.08 -0.20
C HIS A 632 23.41 33.52 1.21
N ASN A 633 23.48 32.61 2.20
CA ASN A 633 23.20 32.96 3.59
C ASN A 633 24.09 34.10 4.08
N ALA A 634 25.40 34.05 3.81
CA ALA A 634 26.33 35.08 4.25
C ALA A 634 26.01 36.46 3.66
N VAL A 635 25.67 36.56 2.38
CA VAL A 635 25.34 37.84 1.74
C VAL A 635 23.98 38.38 2.18
N VAL A 636 23.01 37.52 2.50
CA VAL A 636 21.72 37.91 3.07
C VAL A 636 21.91 38.46 4.49
N GLN A 637 22.61 37.74 5.37
CA GLN A 637 22.82 38.16 6.77
C GLN A 637 23.64 39.45 6.89
N LYS A 638 24.58 39.67 5.97
CA LYS A 638 25.37 40.92 5.91
C LYS A 638 24.64 42.09 5.25
N GLY A 639 23.42 41.90 4.75
CA GLY A 639 22.62 42.95 4.12
C GLY A 639 23.08 43.35 2.72
N TYR A 640 23.92 42.54 2.04
CA TYR A 640 24.30 42.78 0.65
C TYR A 640 23.20 42.40 -0.34
N LEU A 641 22.28 41.53 0.06
CA LEU A 641 21.04 41.25 -0.67
C LEU A 641 19.86 41.86 0.08
N PHE A 642 19.12 42.74 -0.58
CA PHE A 642 17.89 43.33 -0.04
C PHE A 642 16.76 42.31 0.14
N ARG A 643 16.75 41.25 -0.68
CA ARG A 643 15.84 40.11 -0.57
C ARG A 643 16.59 38.79 -0.84
N PRO A 644 16.32 37.72 -0.08
CA PRO A 644 16.85 36.40 -0.38
C PRO A 644 16.46 35.93 -1.78
N VAL A 645 17.32 35.15 -2.42
CA VAL A 645 17.00 34.45 -3.66
C VAL A 645 16.06 33.29 -3.31
N GLY A 646 14.84 33.30 -3.86
CA GLY A 646 13.78 32.36 -3.49
C GLY A 646 14.22 30.89 -3.48
N LEU A 647 14.85 30.41 -4.55
CA LEU A 647 15.34 29.03 -4.63
C LEU A 647 16.36 28.70 -3.52
N CYS A 648 17.33 29.59 -3.28
CA CYS A 648 18.35 29.36 -2.27
C CYS A 648 17.74 29.38 -0.86
N ALA A 649 16.81 30.31 -0.59
CA ALA A 649 16.09 30.37 0.68
C ALA A 649 15.25 29.11 0.92
N THR A 650 14.51 28.64 -0.09
CA THR A 650 13.75 27.38 -0.01
C THR A 650 14.66 26.19 0.28
N LEU A 651 15.82 26.11 -0.37
CA LEU A 651 16.79 25.04 -0.12
C LEU A 651 17.40 25.12 1.28
N GLU A 652 17.71 26.32 1.75
CA GLU A 652 18.20 26.55 3.13
C GLU A 652 17.21 26.04 4.17
N ASP A 653 15.91 26.27 3.95
CA ASP A 653 14.86 25.88 4.91
C ASP A 653 14.54 24.38 4.85
N LEU A 654 14.43 23.82 3.65
CA LEU A 654 14.13 22.39 3.45
C LEU A 654 15.28 21.48 3.90
N PHE A 655 16.52 21.87 3.59
CA PHE A 655 17.72 21.05 3.80
C PHE A 655 18.67 21.67 4.83
N LYS A 656 18.14 22.35 5.85
CA LYS A 656 18.95 23.07 6.85
C LYS A 656 19.98 22.18 7.55
N HIS A 657 19.61 20.93 7.84
CA HIS A 657 20.47 19.96 8.51
C HIS A 657 21.58 19.41 7.61
N THR A 658 21.33 19.43 6.29
CA THR A 658 22.33 19.11 5.28
C THR A 658 23.35 20.24 5.13
N PHE A 659 22.89 21.50 5.02
CA PHE A 659 23.79 22.61 4.74
C PHE A 659 24.49 23.14 5.98
N PHE A 660 23.84 23.15 7.14
CA PHE A 660 24.35 23.80 8.34
C PHE A 660 24.53 22.81 9.49
N ALA A 661 25.64 22.96 10.22
CA ALA A 661 25.91 22.16 11.41
C ALA A 661 24.73 22.25 12.39
N GLN A 662 24.20 21.09 12.79
CA GLN A 662 23.02 20.97 13.67
C GLN A 662 21.76 21.67 13.14
N GLY A 663 21.66 21.94 11.83
CA GLY A 663 20.52 22.66 11.24
C GLY A 663 20.46 24.15 11.56
N ARG A 664 21.54 24.74 12.09
CA ARG A 664 21.56 26.13 12.55
C ARG A 664 22.17 27.05 11.51
N LYS A 665 21.33 27.87 10.88
CA LYS A 665 21.75 28.91 9.94
C LYS A 665 22.67 29.94 10.63
N PRO A 666 23.93 30.10 10.21
CA PRO A 666 24.86 31.02 10.86
C PRO A 666 24.48 32.47 10.57
N LYS A 667 24.57 33.34 11.59
CA LYS A 667 24.38 34.80 11.48
C LYS A 667 25.70 35.58 11.43
N SER A 668 26.79 34.94 11.81
CA SER A 668 28.17 35.43 11.83
C SER A 668 29.12 34.24 11.69
N GLU A 669 30.44 34.48 11.62
CA GLU A 669 31.45 33.40 11.58
C GLU A 669 31.23 32.39 10.42
N PHE A 670 30.81 32.90 9.26
CA PHE A 670 30.40 32.09 8.11
C PHE A 670 31.48 31.12 7.62
N VAL A 671 32.76 31.47 7.75
CA VAL A 671 33.88 30.61 7.35
C VAL A 671 33.98 29.39 8.26
N ASP A 672 33.88 29.58 9.57
CA ASP A 672 33.94 28.47 10.55
C ASP A 672 32.73 27.57 10.42
N ALA A 673 31.55 28.15 10.18
CA ALA A 673 30.32 27.39 9.92
C ALA A 673 30.40 26.54 8.65
N LEU A 674 31.04 27.05 7.59
CA LEU A 674 31.30 26.29 6.36
C LEU A 674 32.32 25.17 6.59
N LEU A 675 33.41 25.45 7.32
CA LEU A 675 34.42 24.43 7.64
C LEU A 675 33.83 23.31 8.53
N ALA A 676 32.88 23.64 9.40
CA ALA A 676 32.16 22.69 10.21
C ALA A 676 31.19 21.80 9.40
N SER A 677 30.60 22.31 8.31
CA SER A 677 29.63 21.57 7.47
C SER A 677 30.28 20.73 6.37
N VAL A 678 31.37 21.19 5.77
CA VAL A 678 32.03 20.49 4.64
C VAL A 678 32.85 19.26 5.08
N GLY A 679 33.06 19.10 6.40
CA GLY A 679 33.78 17.98 6.99
C GLY A 679 35.29 18.03 6.72
N GLN A 680 36.11 17.68 7.70
CA GLN A 680 37.55 17.55 7.47
C GLN A 680 37.81 16.40 6.48
N PRO A 681 38.55 16.64 5.37
CA PRO A 681 38.92 15.58 4.43
C PRO A 681 39.80 14.55 5.14
N GLY A 682 39.22 13.41 5.55
CA GLY A 682 39.94 12.35 6.26
C GLY A 682 39.15 11.58 7.33
N SER A 683 37.89 11.93 7.61
CA SER A 683 37.12 11.21 8.64
C SER A 683 36.88 9.74 8.27
N ARG A 684 36.94 8.85 9.27
CA ARG A 684 36.69 7.40 9.12
C ARG A 684 35.32 7.10 8.50
N GLN A 685 34.33 7.94 8.77
CA GLN A 685 32.97 7.80 8.28
C GLN A 685 32.89 8.07 6.77
N ALA A 686 33.54 9.14 6.27
CA ALA A 686 33.62 9.43 4.84
C ALA A 686 34.39 8.34 4.06
N GLN A 687 35.42 7.73 4.67
CA GLN A 687 36.15 6.60 4.07
C GLN A 687 35.31 5.31 4.04
N ALA A 688 34.60 5.00 5.12
CA ALA A 688 33.69 3.85 5.19
C ALA A 688 32.54 3.96 4.18
N GLN A 689 31.99 5.17 4.01
CA GLN A 689 30.93 5.44 3.03
C GLN A 689 31.42 5.31 1.59
N ARG A 690 32.63 5.82 1.27
CA ARG A 690 33.27 5.60 -0.04
C ARG A 690 33.49 4.11 -0.33
N GLN A 691 33.81 3.30 0.69
CA GLN A 691 33.94 1.85 0.55
C GLN A 691 32.58 1.14 0.36
N ALA A 692 31.56 1.51 1.13
CA ALA A 692 30.20 0.96 1.00
C ALA A 692 29.59 1.24 -0.38
N ILE A 693 29.76 2.47 -0.89
CA ILE A 693 29.32 2.87 -2.23
C ILE A 693 30.06 2.10 -3.32
N ARG A 694 31.39 1.98 -3.23
CA ARG A 694 32.18 1.19 -4.20
C ARG A 694 31.80 -0.28 -4.20
N TYR A 695 31.49 -0.84 -3.02
CA TYR A 695 31.05 -2.21 -2.88
C TYR A 695 29.67 -2.41 -3.52
N ARG A 696 28.65 -1.62 -3.16
CA ARG A 696 27.30 -1.75 -3.72
C ARG A 696 27.26 -1.42 -5.23
N ARG A 697 28.03 -0.44 -5.72
CA ARG A 697 28.18 -0.17 -7.18
C ARG A 697 28.65 -1.39 -7.97
N ARG A 698 29.49 -2.24 -7.37
CA ARG A 698 30.00 -3.44 -8.02
C ARG A 698 28.94 -4.53 -8.18
N PHE A 699 27.84 -4.43 -7.41
CA PHE A 699 26.75 -5.39 -7.37
C PHE A 699 25.39 -4.76 -7.69
N ALA A 700 25.35 -3.50 -8.12
CA ALA A 700 24.10 -2.83 -8.50
C ALA A 700 23.67 -3.33 -9.88
N GLU A 701 22.50 -3.94 -9.94
CA GLU A 701 21.94 -4.53 -11.15
C GLU A 701 21.03 -3.54 -11.91
N ASN A 702 20.56 -2.47 -11.25
CA ASN A 702 19.74 -1.43 -11.87
C ASN A 702 19.96 -0.03 -11.26
N VAL A 703 19.36 0.98 -11.89
CA VAL A 703 19.48 2.41 -11.51
C VAL A 703 18.96 2.67 -10.09
N HIS A 704 17.91 1.98 -9.65
CA HIS A 704 17.37 2.15 -8.29
C HIS A 704 18.31 1.65 -7.20
N GLN A 705 18.96 0.51 -7.42
CA GLN A 705 19.98 -0.04 -6.53
C GLN A 705 21.26 0.82 -6.53
N LEU A 706 21.54 1.50 -7.65
CA LEU A 706 22.68 2.40 -7.78
C LEU A 706 22.49 3.69 -6.97
N PHE A 707 21.24 4.09 -6.73
CA PHE A 707 20.85 5.34 -6.06
C PHE A 707 19.89 5.12 -4.89
N ASP A 708 20.08 4.03 -4.16
CA ASP A 708 19.34 3.74 -2.93
C ASP A 708 19.55 4.84 -1.87
N LEU A 709 18.47 5.35 -1.29
CA LEU A 709 18.49 6.48 -0.35
C LEU A 709 19.16 6.14 0.99
N GLU A 710 19.27 4.86 1.35
CA GLU A 710 20.07 4.41 2.51
C GLU A 710 21.57 4.77 2.40
N ILE A 711 22.01 5.20 1.22
CA ILE A 711 23.40 5.51 0.89
C ILE A 711 23.71 7.01 0.98
N ASN A 712 22.69 7.85 0.80
CA ASN A 712 22.81 9.32 0.87
C ASN A 712 22.74 9.75 2.34
N GLN A 713 23.59 10.69 2.75
CA GLN A 713 23.48 11.35 4.07
C GLN A 713 22.24 12.24 4.15
N ILE A 714 21.75 12.70 2.98
CA ILE A 714 20.58 13.55 2.89
C ILE A 714 19.34 12.67 2.70
N ASN A 715 18.75 12.25 3.82
CA ASN A 715 17.55 11.42 3.81
C ASN A 715 16.28 12.27 3.85
N PHE A 716 15.59 12.33 2.72
CA PHE A 716 14.36 13.11 2.53
C PHE A 716 13.26 12.78 3.55
N GLN A 717 13.12 11.51 3.95
CA GLN A 717 12.09 11.12 4.92
C GLN A 717 12.38 11.68 6.32
N GLU A 718 13.65 11.70 6.73
CA GLU A 718 14.05 12.26 8.03
C GLU A 718 13.91 13.79 8.04
N GLU A 719 14.25 14.46 6.93
CA GLU A 719 14.14 15.92 6.82
C GLU A 719 12.68 16.41 6.66
N LEU A 720 11.82 15.71 5.92
CA LEU A 720 10.38 16.02 5.87
C LEU A 720 9.71 15.77 7.22
N HIS A 721 10.06 14.68 7.89
CA HIS A 721 9.56 14.39 9.22
C HIS A 721 10.02 15.47 10.22
N ALA A 722 11.28 15.89 10.16
CA ALA A 722 11.80 17.01 10.96
C ALA A 722 11.13 18.35 10.61
N TYR A 723 10.84 18.62 9.33
CA TYR A 723 10.10 19.80 8.88
C TYR A 723 8.67 19.79 9.44
N HIS A 724 7.94 18.68 9.30
CA HIS A 724 6.59 18.51 9.84
C HIS A 724 6.55 18.61 11.37
N LEU A 725 7.52 18.03 12.09
CA LEU A 725 7.67 18.19 13.53
C LEU A 725 7.93 19.64 13.93
N SER A 726 8.79 20.35 13.18
CA SER A 726 9.07 21.77 13.42
C SER A 726 7.89 22.70 13.09
N ALA A 727 7.09 22.36 12.08
CA ALA A 727 5.89 23.10 11.68
C ALA A 727 4.67 22.83 12.58
N SER A 728 4.65 21.67 13.26
CA SER A 728 3.61 21.29 14.22
C SER A 728 3.91 21.73 15.66
N GLY A 729 5.06 22.38 15.91
CA GLY A 729 5.43 22.91 17.23
C GLY A 729 5.80 21.85 18.27
N VAL A 730 6.03 20.60 17.86
CA VAL A 730 6.39 19.50 18.76
C VAL A 730 7.91 19.36 18.80
N GLU A 731 8.55 19.83 19.87
CA GLU A 731 9.97 19.59 20.09
C GLU A 731 10.24 18.07 20.26
N PRO A 732 11.25 17.51 19.56
CA PRO A 732 11.64 16.13 19.78
C PRO A 732 12.27 16.00 21.16
N ARG A 733 11.60 15.26 22.07
CA ARG A 733 12.19 14.87 23.35
C ARG A 733 13.44 14.03 23.08
N GLY A 734 14.60 14.61 23.36
CA GLY A 734 15.88 13.92 23.26
C GLY A 734 15.94 12.75 24.24
N HIS A 735 16.22 11.55 23.73
CA HIS A 735 16.69 10.44 24.55
C HIS A 735 18.13 10.72 24.98
N SER A 736 18.33 10.83 26.30
CA SER A 736 19.63 10.77 26.97
C SER A 736 20.03 9.33 27.26
#